data_AF-A0A0S3K848-F1
#
_entry.id   AF-A0A0S3K848-F1
#
_cell.length_a   1.000
_cell.length_b   1.000
_cell.length_c   1.000
_cell.angle_alpha   90.00
_cell.angle_beta   90.00
_cell.angle_gamma   90.00
#
_symmetry.space_group_name_H-M   'P 1'
#
loop_
_entity.id
_entity.type
_entity.pdbx_description
1 polymer ?
#
loop_
_entity_poly.entity_id
_entity_poly.type
_entity_poly.pdbx_seq_one_letter_code
_entity_poly.pdbx_strand_id
1 'polypeptide(L)'
;MTHKKQRFEHNGTTVSFLENGDLFEILHENIMINQLNGNALDGSLNQLYLRVYDEKGIQSVPMIGSNAASQLYVGKEQLSWLGNFLAVTYQVDFQVAESGIWFWQVRLTGTGQKVDVVYGQDIGNATKGAVRSNEAYMSQYVDHHVTKENDSIVISSRQNQPQDGNFPVVEQGSLNPIVGFSTDGYQFFGRDYKETNQAMALSQAFLANEVYQYEFAYIALQTEQYNVTEQETTIVFYGAPLKNQETVIKQPIVSREEIQKSYDSLKIATLDGQGATVEKKVGAPLTGKTFTEEELNELFPHQELVERINGNLASFFTEDYHHVVLKEKETAMERAHGHILLSGTELSVEQPIMSTTVYMYGLFNSQIVLGNTSMNKLMSNSRNSLNIMKQSGQRIYIRDGEKWRILTMPSAFEMGLNNATWHYKLEDDIITVRTFTVCETREVRTEVMSLKGIKRTFAVTNQLVMNDDEEEPAYEIVKTSQLVTVKASANSVIHEEYPDLTYYISLDQPFELTDERLFLSGQSEEVLTTFVIEACQGFSMRIQGSLTGSTFQTIKTTPEQENSQYLTFINGLLNNFQLKHETEAVESMNVLSRWYTHNMLVHYLSPHGLEQYGGAAWGTRDVSQGPTEYFFAVNRPEVVGSIIKNVYANQFADDGNWPQWFMFDRYEKQKADESHGDIIVWPMKIVADYLAKTKDFEILNQKIPYTDRTTFTKTTEAYALLDHVKKEIQFTEDHFLQGTYLSCYSDGDWDDTLQPYDNKLKKYMASSWTVALTYQVVEKLSRLLVEIDSNYGKHLHELATNIKADFEKYMLSTETIPGFVYMEDPDHVELMIHPSDQKTGIQYRLLPMTRSMIAELLTVEQAEHHYGIIKEYLQFPDGVRLMNQPATYRGGVSTNFKRAEQAANFGREIGLQYVHAHIRYVEAMAKLGHVDETWQALNIINPIQIKIHVKNAEIRQANAYFSSSDGDFKTRYEAQDHFNQLKAGHVGVKGGWRIYSSGPGIYMNQLLSNVLGIREDKEQLVLDPILPIELDGLEMIYQLAGKAVNIIFHLGSQKGTILVNGQELATIREPNPYRQGGLVVSIAELKTYLHQKENQLDIYC
;
A
#
# COMPACT_ATOMS: atom_id res chain seq x y z
N MET A 1 8.92 -27.88 0.95
CA MET A 1 8.52 -29.25 1.40
C MET A 1 7.04 -29.42 1.06
N THR A 2 6.58 -30.60 0.64
CA THR A 2 5.15 -30.78 0.25
C THR A 2 4.35 -31.41 1.36
N HIS A 3 3.50 -30.62 2.01
CA HIS A 3 2.57 -31.10 3.04
C HIS A 3 1.82 -32.37 2.61
N LYS A 4 1.67 -33.32 3.54
CA LYS A 4 0.78 -34.47 3.35
C LYS A 4 -0.68 -34.05 3.58
N LYS A 5 -1.24 -33.33 2.61
CA LYS A 5 -2.61 -32.79 2.66
C LYS A 5 -3.64 -33.91 2.45
N GLN A 6 -4.69 -33.93 3.27
CA GLN A 6 -5.90 -34.69 2.97
C GLN A 6 -6.68 -33.95 1.89
N ARG A 7 -7.05 -34.62 0.80
CA ARG A 7 -7.66 -34.00 -0.38
C ARG A 7 -8.98 -34.65 -0.73
N PHE A 8 -9.99 -33.83 -0.97
CA PHE A 8 -11.34 -34.22 -1.37
C PHE A 8 -11.65 -33.50 -2.69
N GLU A 9 -11.87 -34.26 -3.76
CA GLU A 9 -11.92 -33.73 -5.13
C GLU A 9 -13.12 -34.29 -5.89
N HIS A 10 -14.02 -33.40 -6.34
CA HIS A 10 -15.14 -33.73 -7.22
C HIS A 10 -15.47 -32.54 -8.14
N ASN A 11 -15.77 -32.83 -9.42
CA ASN A 11 -16.19 -31.85 -10.43
C ASN A 11 -15.34 -30.56 -10.48
N GLY A 12 -14.01 -30.71 -10.44
CA GLY A 12 -13.06 -29.59 -10.46
C GLY A 12 -12.89 -28.84 -9.13
N THR A 13 -13.74 -29.09 -8.13
CA THR A 13 -13.55 -28.58 -6.76
C THR A 13 -12.64 -29.51 -5.98
N THR A 14 -11.50 -29.00 -5.51
CA THR A 14 -10.53 -29.69 -4.67
C THR A 14 -10.36 -28.96 -3.36
N VAL A 15 -10.69 -29.62 -2.25
CA VAL A 15 -10.47 -29.09 -0.90
C VAL A 15 -9.37 -29.85 -0.20
N SER A 16 -8.33 -29.11 0.22
CA SER A 16 -7.15 -29.62 0.91
C SER A 16 -7.16 -29.21 2.38
N PHE A 17 -6.96 -30.19 3.27
CA PHE A 17 -6.75 -29.97 4.71
C PHE A 17 -5.35 -30.42 5.12
N LEU A 18 -4.78 -29.78 6.14
CA LEU A 18 -3.61 -30.27 6.87
C LEU A 18 -3.97 -31.52 7.69
N GLU A 19 -2.97 -32.33 8.08
CA GLU A 19 -3.22 -33.57 8.85
C GLU A 19 -3.87 -33.33 10.23
N ASN A 20 -3.78 -32.10 10.74
CA ASN A 20 -4.39 -31.63 11.98
C ASN A 20 -5.84 -31.13 11.80
N GLY A 21 -6.39 -31.18 10.58
CA GLY A 21 -7.76 -30.79 10.25
C GLY A 21 -7.98 -29.30 9.98
N ASP A 22 -6.94 -28.46 9.93
CA ASP A 22 -7.10 -27.09 9.45
C ASP A 22 -7.28 -27.06 7.93
N LEU A 23 -8.13 -26.14 7.44
CA LEU A 23 -8.27 -25.93 6.00
C LEU A 23 -6.97 -25.34 5.45
N PHE A 24 -6.36 -26.03 4.50
CA PHE A 24 -5.23 -25.48 3.78
C PHE A 24 -5.72 -24.63 2.60
N GLU A 25 -6.53 -25.17 1.69
CA GLU A 25 -6.86 -24.53 0.41
C GLU A 25 -8.14 -25.11 -0.20
N ILE A 26 -8.99 -24.26 -0.75
CA ILE A 26 -10.16 -24.61 -1.58
C ILE A 26 -9.86 -24.12 -2.99
N LEU A 27 -9.75 -25.03 -3.96
CA LEU A 27 -9.66 -24.71 -5.37
C LEU A 27 -10.95 -25.13 -6.09
N HIS A 28 -11.38 -24.35 -7.08
CA HIS A 28 -12.28 -24.79 -8.14
C HIS A 28 -11.62 -24.51 -9.49
N GLU A 29 -11.28 -25.57 -10.22
CA GLU A 29 -10.31 -25.53 -11.32
C GLU A 29 -8.98 -24.88 -10.89
N ASN A 30 -8.69 -23.66 -11.33
CA ASN A 30 -7.52 -22.86 -10.95
C ASN A 30 -7.84 -21.66 -10.05
N ILE A 31 -9.11 -21.48 -9.68
CA ILE A 31 -9.58 -20.40 -8.80
C ILE A 31 -9.45 -20.84 -7.35
N MET A 32 -8.66 -20.09 -6.58
CA MET A 32 -8.51 -20.23 -5.14
C MET A 32 -9.64 -19.47 -4.44
N ILE A 33 -10.47 -20.21 -3.70
CA ILE A 33 -11.68 -19.66 -3.06
C ILE A 33 -11.35 -19.03 -1.71
N ASN A 34 -10.54 -19.66 -0.87
CA ASN A 34 -10.09 -19.06 0.39
C ASN A 34 -9.08 -17.92 0.14
N GLN A 35 -8.93 -17.03 1.11
CA GLN A 35 -8.04 -15.88 1.03
C GLN A 35 -6.63 -16.24 1.52
N LEU A 36 -6.52 -16.92 2.67
CA LEU A 36 -5.25 -17.35 3.26
C LEU A 36 -5.23 -18.86 3.51
N ASN A 37 -4.06 -19.46 3.35
CA ASN A 37 -3.87 -20.88 3.61
C ASN A 37 -3.58 -21.12 5.10
N GLY A 38 -4.23 -22.13 5.69
CA GLY A 38 -4.05 -22.49 7.08
C GLY A 38 -2.66 -23.06 7.39
N ASN A 39 -2.22 -22.91 8.63
CA ASN A 39 -0.95 -23.47 9.11
C ASN A 39 -1.11 -24.17 10.48
N ALA A 40 -0.16 -25.04 10.82
CA ALA A 40 -0.27 -25.91 12.00
C ALA A 40 -0.30 -25.18 13.36
N LEU A 41 0.14 -23.92 13.42
CA LEU A 41 0.21 -23.13 14.65
C LEU A 41 -1.01 -22.23 14.83
N ASP A 42 -1.33 -21.43 13.82
CA ASP A 42 -2.43 -20.46 13.87
C ASP A 42 -3.80 -21.10 13.61
N GLY A 43 -3.83 -22.23 12.89
CA GLY A 43 -5.04 -22.84 12.36
C GLY A 43 -5.39 -22.32 10.97
N SER A 44 -6.68 -22.22 10.67
CA SER A 44 -7.23 -21.62 9.44
C SER A 44 -8.27 -20.53 9.76
N LEU A 45 -8.54 -19.64 8.80
CA LEU A 45 -9.51 -18.55 8.95
C LEU A 45 -10.97 -19.03 8.90
N ASN A 46 -11.25 -20.10 8.16
CA ASN A 46 -12.55 -20.72 8.13
C ASN A 46 -12.86 -21.39 9.48
N GLN A 47 -14.11 -21.31 9.93
CA GLN A 47 -14.49 -21.91 11.21
C GLN A 47 -16.00 -22.13 11.33
N LEU A 48 -16.37 -23.05 12.21
CA LEU A 48 -17.73 -23.23 12.68
C LEU A 48 -17.72 -23.09 14.20
N TYR A 49 -18.42 -22.09 14.71
CA TYR A 49 -18.51 -21.81 16.14
C TYR A 49 -19.85 -22.27 16.69
N LEU A 50 -19.83 -23.14 17.70
CA LEU A 50 -21.00 -23.40 18.53
C LEU A 50 -21.08 -22.29 19.58
N ARG A 51 -22.25 -21.68 19.74
CA ARG A 51 -22.50 -20.72 20.82
C ARG A 51 -23.62 -21.22 21.72
N VAL A 52 -23.41 -21.14 23.02
CA VAL A 52 -24.37 -21.53 24.06
C VAL A 52 -24.80 -20.29 24.81
N TYR A 53 -26.12 -20.14 25.01
CA TYR A 53 -26.74 -19.04 25.72
C TYR A 53 -27.09 -19.48 27.14
N ASP A 54 -26.44 -18.89 28.14
CA ASP A 54 -26.69 -19.16 29.56
C ASP A 54 -26.83 -17.85 30.38
N GLU A 55 -26.92 -17.99 31.71
CA GLU A 55 -27.04 -16.84 32.63
C GLU A 55 -25.82 -15.90 32.63
N LYS A 56 -24.69 -16.32 32.05
CA LYS A 56 -23.45 -15.54 31.89
C LYS A 56 -23.33 -14.88 30.53
N GLY A 57 -24.30 -15.08 29.63
CA GLY A 57 -24.35 -14.49 28.29
C GLY A 57 -24.12 -15.52 27.18
N ILE A 58 -23.37 -15.13 26.15
CA ILE A 58 -23.05 -15.97 25.00
C ILE A 58 -21.64 -16.54 25.21
N GLN A 59 -21.53 -17.87 25.26
CA GLN A 59 -20.24 -18.57 25.32
C GLN A 59 -20.01 -19.32 24.01
N SER A 60 -18.85 -19.12 23.38
CA SER A 60 -18.55 -19.69 22.05
C SER A 60 -17.30 -20.57 22.05
N VAL A 61 -17.30 -21.62 21.23
CA VAL A 61 -16.11 -22.46 20.96
C VAL A 61 -15.98 -22.74 19.47
N PRO A 62 -14.76 -22.76 18.89
CA PRO A 62 -14.53 -23.35 17.57
C PRO A 62 -14.76 -24.86 17.60
N MET A 63 -15.33 -25.43 16.54
CA MET A 63 -15.62 -26.86 16.41
C MET A 63 -14.68 -27.63 15.47
N ILE A 64 -14.02 -26.94 14.53
CA ILE A 64 -13.14 -27.55 13.51
C ILE A 64 -11.70 -27.03 13.57
N GLY A 65 -10.79 -27.74 12.93
CA GLY A 65 -9.36 -27.40 12.90
C GLY A 65 -8.63 -27.61 14.23
N SER A 66 -7.35 -27.25 14.26
CA SER A 66 -6.44 -27.48 15.39
C SER A 66 -6.60 -26.52 16.56
N ASN A 67 -7.49 -25.53 16.43
CA ASN A 67 -7.89 -24.63 17.52
C ASN A 67 -9.14 -25.10 18.26
N ALA A 68 -9.86 -26.08 17.73
CA ALA A 68 -10.98 -26.72 18.40
C ALA A 68 -10.50 -27.81 19.37
N ALA A 69 -11.19 -27.97 20.49
CA ALA A 69 -10.97 -29.08 21.43
C ALA A 69 -11.65 -30.38 20.93
N SER A 70 -11.48 -30.67 19.64
CA SER A 70 -12.16 -31.74 18.90
C SER A 70 -11.24 -32.93 18.65
N GLN A 71 -11.83 -34.12 18.62
CA GLN A 71 -11.22 -35.32 18.08
C GLN A 71 -11.47 -35.36 16.57
N LEU A 72 -10.38 -35.37 15.79
CA LEU A 72 -10.40 -35.46 14.34
C LEU A 72 -10.40 -36.91 13.88
N TYR A 73 -11.31 -37.23 12.98
CA TYR A 73 -11.38 -38.50 12.28
C TYR A 73 -11.28 -38.24 10.77
N VAL A 74 -10.41 -38.98 10.10
CA VAL A 74 -10.15 -38.85 8.65
C VAL A 74 -10.69 -40.09 7.96
N GLY A 75 -11.74 -39.92 7.15
CA GLY A 75 -12.26 -40.93 6.25
C GLY A 75 -11.67 -40.81 4.84
N LYS A 76 -12.08 -41.71 3.93
CA LYS A 76 -11.66 -41.65 2.51
C LYS A 76 -12.25 -40.44 1.78
N GLU A 77 -13.50 -40.11 2.07
CA GLU A 77 -14.32 -39.10 1.38
C GLU A 77 -14.92 -38.07 2.34
N GLN A 78 -14.49 -38.08 3.62
CA GLN A 78 -14.96 -37.14 4.64
C GLN A 78 -13.89 -36.83 5.70
N LEU A 79 -14.03 -35.68 6.36
CA LEU A 79 -13.44 -35.40 7.68
C LEU A 79 -14.56 -35.26 8.71
N SER A 80 -14.29 -35.65 9.96
CA SER A 80 -15.22 -35.47 11.08
C SER A 80 -14.50 -34.93 12.32
N TRP A 81 -15.06 -33.92 12.97
CA TRP A 81 -14.61 -33.36 14.25
C TRP A 81 -15.67 -33.64 15.31
N LEU A 82 -15.32 -34.38 16.35
CA LEU A 82 -16.21 -34.72 17.48
C LEU A 82 -15.74 -34.01 18.75
N GLY A 83 -16.61 -33.29 19.44
CA GLY A 83 -16.25 -32.55 20.65
C GLY A 83 -17.41 -32.35 21.62
N ASN A 84 -17.10 -31.73 22.76
CA ASN A 84 -18.07 -31.40 23.79
C ASN A 84 -17.80 -29.98 24.29
N PHE A 85 -18.86 -29.20 24.49
CA PHE A 85 -18.77 -27.86 25.06
C PHE A 85 -19.93 -27.61 26.02
N LEU A 86 -19.59 -27.26 27.26
CA LEU A 86 -20.53 -27.22 28.39
C LEU A 86 -21.29 -28.56 28.50
N ALA A 87 -22.59 -28.57 28.20
CA ALA A 87 -23.45 -29.74 28.21
C ALA A 87 -24.00 -30.11 26.82
N VAL A 88 -23.31 -29.67 25.75
CA VAL A 88 -23.63 -29.95 24.35
C VAL A 88 -22.52 -30.79 23.74
N THR A 89 -22.86 -31.97 23.22
CA THR A 89 -21.99 -32.76 22.35
C THR A 89 -22.20 -32.31 20.91
N TYR A 90 -21.12 -32.07 20.18
CA TYR A 90 -21.18 -31.71 18.77
C TYR A 90 -20.34 -32.65 17.90
N GLN A 91 -20.84 -32.93 16.70
CA GLN A 91 -20.03 -33.46 15.60
C GLN A 91 -20.15 -32.53 14.41
N VAL A 92 -19.04 -32.25 13.73
CA VAL A 92 -19.02 -31.59 12.43
C VAL A 92 -18.45 -32.55 11.41
N ASP A 93 -19.12 -32.73 10.26
CA ASP A 93 -18.58 -33.46 9.11
C ASP A 93 -18.39 -32.53 7.92
N PHE A 94 -17.31 -32.77 7.17
CA PHE A 94 -17.03 -32.14 5.89
C PHE A 94 -17.03 -33.19 4.77
N GLN A 95 -17.73 -32.91 3.67
CA GLN A 95 -17.69 -33.68 2.42
C GLN A 95 -17.77 -32.75 1.20
N VAL A 96 -17.24 -33.21 0.05
CA VAL A 96 -17.48 -32.60 -1.27
C VAL A 96 -18.37 -33.56 -2.06
N ALA A 97 -19.52 -33.10 -2.54
CA ALA A 97 -20.44 -33.91 -3.34
C ALA A 97 -19.95 -34.08 -4.78
N GLU A 98 -20.46 -35.08 -5.51
CA GLU A 98 -20.14 -35.31 -6.93
C GLU A 98 -20.39 -34.09 -7.84
N SER A 99 -21.23 -33.14 -7.40
CA SER A 99 -21.50 -31.86 -8.06
C SER A 99 -20.36 -30.82 -7.95
N GLY A 100 -19.39 -31.01 -7.05
CA GLY A 100 -18.37 -30.03 -6.69
C GLY A 100 -18.81 -29.03 -5.61
N ILE A 101 -20.04 -29.14 -5.09
CA ILE A 101 -20.51 -28.38 -3.91
C ILE A 101 -19.93 -29.04 -2.65
N TRP A 102 -19.36 -28.26 -1.74
CA TRP A 102 -18.94 -28.76 -0.43
C TRP A 102 -19.97 -28.47 0.65
N PHE A 103 -20.02 -29.34 1.66
CA PHE A 103 -20.98 -29.28 2.75
C PHE A 103 -20.29 -29.41 4.11
N TRP A 104 -20.82 -28.66 5.07
CA TRP A 104 -20.49 -28.76 6.49
C TRP A 104 -21.77 -29.16 7.24
N GLN A 105 -21.84 -30.40 7.71
CA GLN A 105 -22.95 -30.87 8.55
C GLN A 105 -22.55 -30.83 10.03
N VAL A 106 -23.26 -30.02 10.81
CA VAL A 106 -23.14 -29.97 12.27
C VAL A 106 -24.29 -30.76 12.89
N ARG A 107 -23.98 -31.71 13.78
CA ARG A 107 -24.94 -32.46 14.60
C ARG A 107 -24.73 -32.11 16.07
N LEU A 108 -25.80 -31.72 16.75
CA LEU A 108 -25.79 -31.30 18.15
C LEU A 108 -26.72 -32.18 18.99
N THR A 109 -26.26 -32.61 20.16
CA THR A 109 -27.07 -33.27 21.21
C THR A 109 -26.77 -32.66 22.58
N GLY A 110 -27.73 -32.72 23.50
CA GLY A 110 -27.66 -32.04 24.79
C GLY A 110 -28.81 -32.39 25.73
N THR A 111 -29.08 -31.52 26.70
CA THR A 111 -30.04 -31.73 27.79
C THR A 111 -31.01 -30.55 27.99
N GLY A 112 -31.19 -29.71 26.97
CA GLY A 112 -32.06 -28.54 26.97
C GLY A 112 -31.33 -27.20 26.77
N GLN A 113 -30.05 -27.21 26.37
CA GLN A 113 -29.27 -25.99 26.16
C GLN A 113 -29.78 -25.21 24.95
N LYS A 114 -29.81 -23.88 25.08
CA LYS A 114 -30.12 -22.98 23.99
C LYS A 114 -28.84 -22.60 23.25
N VAL A 115 -28.79 -22.82 21.94
CA VAL A 115 -27.58 -22.65 21.11
C VAL A 115 -27.87 -22.00 19.78
N ASP A 116 -26.84 -21.45 19.13
CA ASP A 116 -26.80 -21.29 17.67
C ASP A 116 -25.43 -21.71 17.10
N VAL A 117 -25.31 -21.74 15.78
CA VAL A 117 -24.05 -22.00 15.09
C VAL A 117 -23.72 -20.82 14.18
N VAL A 118 -22.46 -20.40 14.21
CA VAL A 118 -21.92 -19.37 13.32
C VAL A 118 -20.87 -19.98 12.40
N TYR A 119 -21.14 -19.97 11.10
CA TYR A 119 -20.19 -20.29 10.04
C TYR A 119 -19.37 -19.04 9.69
N GLY A 120 -18.09 -19.23 9.34
CA GLY A 120 -17.20 -18.20 8.82
C GLY A 120 -16.22 -18.75 7.79
N GLN A 121 -15.97 -18.02 6.71
CA GLN A 121 -15.08 -18.40 5.62
C GLN A 121 -14.50 -17.15 4.94
N ASP A 122 -13.19 -17.07 4.88
CA ASP A 122 -12.43 -16.08 4.12
C ASP A 122 -12.50 -16.34 2.61
N ILE A 123 -12.51 -15.28 1.79
CA ILE A 123 -12.73 -15.34 0.34
C ILE A 123 -11.63 -14.60 -0.43
N GLY A 124 -10.86 -15.33 -1.23
CA GLY A 124 -9.99 -14.80 -2.29
C GLY A 124 -10.70 -14.76 -3.65
N ASN A 125 -11.38 -15.85 -4.01
CA ASN A 125 -12.13 -16.05 -5.26
C ASN A 125 -11.42 -15.52 -6.53
N ALA A 126 -10.12 -15.83 -6.68
CA ALA A 126 -9.32 -15.43 -7.84
C ALA A 126 -8.29 -16.51 -8.17
N THR A 127 -7.53 -16.37 -9.27
CA THR A 127 -6.41 -17.29 -9.54
C THR A 127 -5.44 -17.32 -8.35
N LYS A 128 -4.83 -18.47 -8.05
CA LYS A 128 -3.92 -18.61 -6.90
C LYS A 128 -2.83 -17.53 -6.88
N GLY A 129 -2.19 -17.26 -8.03
CA GLY A 129 -1.18 -16.21 -8.13
C GLY A 129 -1.72 -14.82 -7.76
N ALA A 130 -2.93 -14.47 -8.20
CA ALA A 130 -3.55 -13.19 -7.87
C ALA A 130 -3.85 -13.06 -6.36
N VAL A 131 -4.50 -14.05 -5.75
CA VAL A 131 -4.76 -14.08 -4.29
C VAL A 131 -3.45 -13.98 -3.50
N ARG A 132 -2.45 -14.78 -3.85
CA ARG A 132 -1.16 -14.83 -3.15
C ARG A 132 -0.33 -13.55 -3.34
N SER A 133 -0.47 -12.86 -4.49
CA SER A 133 0.20 -11.58 -4.74
C SER A 133 -0.30 -10.45 -3.84
N ASN A 134 -1.61 -10.28 -3.69
CA ASN A 134 -2.20 -9.31 -2.76
C ASN A 134 -3.66 -9.67 -2.42
N GLU A 135 -3.87 -10.24 -1.23
CA GLU A 135 -5.18 -10.73 -0.85
C GLU A 135 -6.20 -9.61 -0.56
N ALA A 136 -5.73 -8.45 -0.10
CA ALA A 136 -6.56 -7.26 0.14
C ALA A 136 -7.03 -6.62 -1.17
N TYR A 137 -6.16 -6.55 -2.17
CA TYR A 137 -6.47 -6.06 -3.51
C TYR A 137 -7.53 -6.92 -4.20
N MET A 138 -7.44 -8.25 -4.10
CA MET A 138 -8.46 -9.14 -4.67
C MET A 138 -9.83 -8.94 -4.02
N SER A 139 -9.90 -8.77 -2.69
CA SER A 139 -11.15 -8.47 -1.98
C SER A 139 -11.84 -7.19 -2.46
N GLN A 140 -11.09 -6.15 -2.86
CA GLN A 140 -11.66 -4.89 -3.37
C GLN A 140 -12.54 -5.07 -4.62
N TYR A 141 -12.42 -6.20 -5.33
CA TYR A 141 -13.17 -6.53 -6.55
C TYR A 141 -14.10 -7.74 -6.40
N VAL A 142 -14.29 -8.28 -5.19
CA VAL A 142 -15.32 -9.29 -4.92
C VAL A 142 -16.64 -8.59 -4.55
N ASP A 143 -17.65 -8.64 -5.41
CA ASP A 143 -19.02 -8.16 -5.14
C ASP A 143 -19.79 -9.19 -4.31
N HIS A 144 -20.36 -8.79 -3.17
CA HIS A 144 -21.19 -9.66 -2.35
C HIS A 144 -22.68 -9.34 -2.54
N HIS A 145 -23.38 -10.14 -3.35
CA HIS A 145 -24.84 -10.03 -3.49
C HIS A 145 -25.55 -10.91 -2.46
N VAL A 146 -26.49 -10.33 -1.71
CA VAL A 146 -27.22 -11.01 -0.64
C VAL A 146 -28.67 -11.23 -1.03
N THR A 147 -29.11 -12.48 -1.10
CA THR A 147 -30.52 -12.84 -1.29
C THR A 147 -31.13 -13.28 0.04
N LYS A 148 -32.34 -12.78 0.35
CA LYS A 148 -33.12 -13.12 1.55
C LYS A 148 -34.51 -13.59 1.14
N GLU A 149 -34.79 -14.89 1.23
CA GLU A 149 -36.07 -15.50 0.84
C GLU A 149 -36.45 -16.64 1.79
N ASN A 150 -37.70 -16.69 2.25
CA ASN A 150 -38.26 -17.81 3.03
C ASN A 150 -37.34 -18.32 4.16
N ASP A 151 -36.92 -17.41 5.05
CA ASP A 151 -36.00 -17.65 6.18
C ASP A 151 -34.59 -18.17 5.79
N SER A 152 -34.25 -18.13 4.50
CA SER A 152 -32.91 -18.42 3.97
C SER A 152 -32.18 -17.14 3.60
N ILE A 153 -30.89 -17.08 3.94
CA ILE A 153 -29.94 -16.09 3.44
C ILE A 153 -28.88 -16.83 2.61
N VAL A 154 -28.66 -16.36 1.38
CA VAL A 154 -27.60 -16.84 0.48
C VAL A 154 -26.77 -15.65 0.06
N ILE A 155 -25.44 -15.81 0.08
CA ILE A 155 -24.49 -14.80 -0.34
C ILE A 155 -23.73 -15.31 -1.55
N SER A 156 -23.86 -14.61 -2.66
CA SER A 156 -23.18 -14.89 -3.92
C SER A 156 -22.04 -13.90 -4.09
N SER A 157 -20.80 -14.38 -4.00
CA SER A 157 -19.59 -13.55 -4.07
C SER A 157 -18.97 -13.65 -5.46
N ARG A 158 -19.02 -12.60 -6.26
CA ARG A 158 -18.53 -12.54 -7.65
C ARG A 158 -17.20 -11.79 -7.73
N GLN A 159 -16.17 -12.37 -8.33
CA GLN A 159 -14.95 -11.66 -8.66
C GLN A 159 -15.15 -10.85 -9.96
N ASN A 160 -15.02 -9.53 -9.86
CA ASN A 160 -15.30 -8.57 -10.93
C ASN A 160 -14.09 -8.32 -11.85
N GLN A 161 -12.87 -8.64 -11.43
CA GLN A 161 -11.71 -8.67 -12.33
C GLN A 161 -11.65 -10.03 -13.05
N PRO A 162 -11.54 -10.06 -14.39
CA PRO A 162 -11.52 -11.30 -15.14
C PRO A 162 -10.33 -12.18 -14.76
N GLN A 163 -10.62 -13.41 -14.36
CA GLN A 163 -9.66 -14.48 -14.07
C GLN A 163 -9.61 -15.41 -15.28
N ASP A 164 -8.54 -15.33 -16.07
CA ASP A 164 -8.40 -16.05 -17.35
C ASP A 164 -9.61 -15.87 -18.29
N GLY A 165 -10.17 -14.65 -18.30
CA GLY A 165 -11.35 -14.28 -19.08
C GLY A 165 -12.71 -14.62 -18.45
N ASN A 166 -12.75 -15.23 -17.27
CA ASN A 166 -13.97 -15.60 -16.54
C ASN A 166 -14.20 -14.72 -15.30
N PHE A 167 -15.43 -14.63 -14.81
CA PHE A 167 -15.80 -13.95 -13.58
C PHE A 167 -16.30 -14.98 -12.56
N PRO A 168 -15.42 -15.61 -11.76
CA PRO A 168 -15.80 -16.72 -10.89
C PRO A 168 -16.70 -16.26 -9.75
N VAL A 169 -17.58 -17.17 -9.32
CA VAL A 169 -18.55 -16.94 -8.23
C VAL A 169 -18.46 -18.07 -7.22
N VAL A 170 -18.63 -17.74 -5.94
CA VAL A 170 -18.90 -18.69 -4.88
C VAL A 170 -20.20 -18.31 -4.17
N GLU A 171 -21.16 -19.24 -4.09
CA GLU A 171 -22.41 -19.06 -3.36
C GLU A 171 -22.38 -19.82 -2.04
N GLN A 172 -22.64 -19.14 -0.93
CA GLN A 172 -22.59 -19.70 0.43
C GLN A 172 -23.93 -19.52 1.13
N GLY A 173 -24.38 -20.55 1.84
CA GLY A 173 -25.69 -20.56 2.49
C GLY A 173 -25.90 -21.76 3.41
N SER A 174 -27.15 -22.01 3.77
CA SER A 174 -27.54 -23.16 4.60
C SER A 174 -28.87 -23.77 4.15
N LEU A 175 -29.00 -25.09 4.36
CA LEU A 175 -30.29 -25.78 4.27
C LEU A 175 -31.18 -25.52 5.50
N ASN A 176 -30.63 -24.95 6.58
CA ASN A 176 -31.35 -24.49 7.75
C ASN A 176 -31.60 -22.98 7.70
N PRO A 177 -32.52 -22.42 8.53
CA PRO A 177 -32.74 -20.98 8.59
C PRO A 177 -31.53 -20.18 9.07
N ILE A 178 -31.27 -19.05 8.42
CA ILE A 178 -30.19 -18.11 8.74
C ILE A 178 -30.80 -16.76 9.13
N VAL A 179 -30.41 -16.24 10.29
CA VAL A 179 -30.95 -15.01 10.88
C VAL A 179 -29.95 -13.85 10.91
N GLY A 180 -28.68 -14.11 10.55
CA GLY A 180 -27.64 -13.11 10.51
C GLY A 180 -26.53 -13.43 9.52
N PHE A 181 -25.89 -12.39 9.00
CA PHE A 181 -24.70 -12.50 8.17
C PHE A 181 -23.74 -11.31 8.35
N SER A 182 -22.53 -11.44 7.85
CA SER A 182 -21.58 -10.35 7.57
C SER A 182 -20.68 -10.74 6.39
N THR A 183 -20.05 -9.78 5.72
CA THR A 183 -19.27 -10.02 4.48
C THR A 183 -17.80 -9.65 4.56
N ASP A 184 -17.36 -8.93 5.61
CA ASP A 184 -15.96 -8.56 5.79
C ASP A 184 -15.47 -8.88 7.22
N GLY A 185 -14.21 -9.29 7.34
CA GLY A 185 -13.59 -9.75 8.58
C GLY A 185 -13.47 -8.67 9.65
N TYR A 186 -13.52 -7.37 9.31
CA TYR A 186 -13.65 -6.30 10.30
C TYR A 186 -15.00 -6.31 11.01
N GLN A 187 -16.08 -6.79 10.36
CA GLN A 187 -17.38 -6.98 11.02
C GLN A 187 -17.34 -8.20 11.95
N PHE A 188 -16.63 -9.26 11.57
CA PHE A 188 -16.58 -10.53 12.30
C PHE A 188 -15.58 -10.52 13.46
N PHE A 189 -14.30 -10.28 13.15
CA PHE A 189 -13.21 -10.29 14.13
C PHE A 189 -13.17 -8.99 14.94
N GLY A 190 -13.42 -7.83 14.30
CA GLY A 190 -13.30 -6.52 14.91
C GLY A 190 -11.86 -6.00 15.00
N ARG A 191 -11.69 -4.68 15.05
CA ARG A 191 -10.36 -4.02 15.18
C ARG A 191 -9.64 -4.42 16.47
N ASP A 192 -10.41 -4.65 17.54
CA ASP A 192 -9.94 -5.10 18.85
C ASP A 192 -9.35 -6.52 18.86
N TYR A 193 -9.53 -7.32 17.80
CA TYR A 193 -8.88 -8.63 17.68
C TYR A 193 -7.36 -8.53 17.85
N LYS A 194 -6.76 -7.43 17.35
CA LYS A 194 -5.31 -7.18 17.39
C LYS A 194 -4.75 -7.16 18.83
N GLU A 195 -5.57 -6.84 19.83
CA GLU A 195 -5.23 -6.96 21.25
C GLU A 195 -5.86 -8.19 21.92
N THR A 196 -7.15 -8.44 21.70
CA THR A 196 -7.92 -9.46 22.44
C THR A 196 -7.69 -10.89 21.96
N ASN A 197 -7.29 -11.06 20.69
CA ASN A 197 -7.27 -12.33 19.96
C ASN A 197 -8.62 -13.09 20.03
N GLN A 198 -9.73 -12.35 20.09
CA GLN A 198 -11.10 -12.88 20.13
C GLN A 198 -11.94 -12.20 19.05
N ALA A 199 -12.78 -12.98 18.36
CA ALA A 199 -13.66 -12.42 17.33
C ALA A 199 -14.87 -11.73 17.98
N MET A 200 -14.97 -10.41 17.81
CA MET A 200 -16.00 -9.55 18.40
C MET A 200 -17.41 -10.11 18.21
N ALA A 201 -17.76 -10.52 16.99
CA ALA A 201 -19.10 -10.95 16.62
C ALA A 201 -19.60 -12.19 17.38
N LEU A 202 -18.69 -13.05 17.87
CA LEU A 202 -19.08 -14.24 18.64
C LEU A 202 -19.75 -13.90 19.97
N SER A 203 -19.42 -12.73 20.55
CA SER A 203 -20.04 -12.22 21.78
C SER A 203 -21.38 -11.48 21.57
N GLN A 204 -21.74 -11.20 20.31
CA GLN A 204 -22.91 -10.39 19.95
C GLN A 204 -24.14 -11.26 19.64
N ALA A 205 -25.34 -10.79 19.97
CA ALA A 205 -26.57 -11.57 19.75
C ALA A 205 -26.83 -11.88 18.26
N PHE A 206 -26.46 -10.95 17.37
CA PHE A 206 -26.60 -11.08 15.92
C PHE A 206 -25.34 -10.62 15.20
N LEU A 207 -25.05 -11.21 14.04
CA LEU A 207 -24.13 -10.64 13.05
C LEU A 207 -24.67 -9.32 12.48
N ALA A 208 -23.78 -8.51 11.89
CA ALA A 208 -24.05 -7.13 11.45
C ALA A 208 -25.24 -6.97 10.49
N ASN A 209 -25.59 -8.00 9.71
CA ASN A 209 -26.72 -8.02 8.79
C ASN A 209 -26.68 -7.00 7.63
N GLU A 210 -25.48 -6.49 7.35
CA GLU A 210 -25.15 -5.54 6.28
C GLU A 210 -23.99 -6.08 5.42
N VAL A 211 -23.90 -5.60 4.18
CA VAL A 211 -22.73 -5.84 3.33
C VAL A 211 -21.70 -4.73 3.59
N TYR A 212 -20.48 -5.11 3.93
CA TYR A 212 -19.31 -4.23 3.92
C TYR A 212 -18.34 -4.71 2.83
N GLN A 213 -18.11 -3.84 1.84
CA GLN A 213 -17.16 -4.06 0.76
C GLN A 213 -15.81 -3.41 1.12
N TYR A 214 -14.85 -4.20 1.59
CA TYR A 214 -13.53 -3.70 1.97
C TYR A 214 -12.40 -4.67 1.56
N GLU A 215 -11.44 -4.93 2.45
CA GLU A 215 -10.15 -5.58 2.15
C GLU A 215 -9.95 -6.93 2.84
N PHE A 216 -10.95 -7.42 3.60
CA PHE A 216 -10.91 -8.73 4.25
C PHE A 216 -12.22 -9.47 3.97
N ALA A 217 -12.48 -9.81 2.71
CA ALA A 217 -13.69 -10.54 2.32
C ALA A 217 -13.85 -11.83 3.13
N TYR A 218 -14.88 -11.88 3.98
CA TYR A 218 -15.12 -12.93 4.97
C TYR A 218 -16.61 -13.12 5.17
N ILE A 219 -17.15 -14.19 4.58
CA ILE A 219 -18.57 -14.51 4.71
C ILE A 219 -18.80 -15.23 6.04
N ALA A 220 -19.62 -14.62 6.89
CA ALA A 220 -20.15 -15.28 8.09
C ALA A 220 -21.67 -15.41 8.01
N LEU A 221 -22.19 -16.53 8.52
CA LEU A 221 -23.63 -16.86 8.54
C LEU A 221 -24.01 -17.39 9.93
N GLN A 222 -25.13 -16.93 10.48
CA GLN A 222 -25.62 -17.30 11.81
C GLN A 222 -26.99 -17.98 11.69
N THR A 223 -27.12 -19.18 12.26
CA THR A 223 -28.41 -19.89 12.32
C THR A 223 -29.40 -19.24 13.27
N GLU A 224 -30.68 -19.62 13.16
CA GLU A 224 -31.60 -19.47 14.28
C GLU A 224 -31.13 -20.19 15.56
N GLN A 225 -31.82 -19.93 16.68
CA GLN A 225 -31.49 -20.51 17.98
C GLN A 225 -32.27 -21.80 18.26
N TYR A 226 -31.56 -22.89 18.52
CA TYR A 226 -32.12 -24.21 18.80
C TYR A 226 -32.11 -24.52 20.31
N ASN A 227 -33.08 -25.29 20.78
CA ASN A 227 -33.04 -25.91 22.12
C ASN A 227 -32.64 -27.37 21.94
N VAL A 228 -31.36 -27.68 22.19
CA VAL A 228 -30.79 -29.00 21.90
C VAL A 228 -31.15 -29.98 23.02
N THR A 229 -31.68 -31.15 22.65
CA THR A 229 -32.06 -32.22 23.58
C THR A 229 -31.28 -33.50 23.28
N GLU A 230 -31.65 -34.63 23.90
CA GLU A 230 -31.07 -35.93 23.55
C GLU A 230 -31.41 -36.33 22.09
N GLN A 231 -32.46 -35.73 21.51
CA GLN A 231 -32.71 -35.81 20.07
C GLN A 231 -31.76 -34.87 19.32
N GLU A 232 -31.04 -35.47 18.37
CA GLU A 232 -30.09 -34.80 17.49
C GLU A 232 -30.71 -33.65 16.69
N THR A 233 -30.03 -32.51 16.72
CA THR A 233 -30.31 -31.34 15.88
C THR A 233 -29.25 -31.26 14.78
N THR A 234 -29.67 -31.30 13.51
CA THR A 234 -28.77 -31.22 12.35
C THR A 234 -28.85 -29.86 11.66
N ILE A 235 -27.70 -29.26 11.40
CA ILE A 235 -27.50 -27.97 10.73
C ILE A 235 -26.54 -28.20 9.55
N VAL A 236 -26.86 -27.69 8.36
CA VAL A 236 -26.04 -27.90 7.16
C VAL A 236 -25.70 -26.58 6.48
N PHE A 237 -24.42 -26.23 6.39
CA PHE A 237 -23.92 -25.15 5.54
C PHE A 237 -23.34 -25.72 4.24
N TYR A 238 -23.31 -24.91 3.19
CA TYR A 238 -22.73 -25.28 1.90
C TYR A 238 -21.93 -24.14 1.28
N GLY A 239 -21.04 -24.50 0.35
CA GLY A 239 -20.49 -23.58 -0.64
C GLY A 239 -20.51 -24.19 -2.02
N ALA A 240 -21.01 -23.43 -2.99
CA ALA A 240 -21.19 -23.84 -4.38
C ALA A 240 -20.33 -22.94 -5.30
N PRO A 241 -19.22 -23.45 -5.84
CA PRO A 241 -18.38 -22.69 -6.75
C PRO A 241 -18.90 -22.75 -8.19
N LEU A 242 -18.69 -21.67 -8.93
CA LEU A 242 -19.14 -21.47 -10.29
C LEU A 242 -18.04 -20.78 -11.10
N LYS A 243 -17.71 -21.35 -12.25
CA LYS A 243 -16.60 -20.91 -13.11
C LYS A 243 -16.73 -19.46 -13.62
N ASN A 244 -17.94 -19.05 -14.04
CA ASN A 244 -18.14 -17.77 -14.72
C ASN A 244 -19.56 -17.24 -14.52
N GLN A 245 -19.67 -15.92 -14.32
CA GLN A 245 -20.91 -15.16 -14.32
C GLN A 245 -20.67 -13.76 -14.92
N GLU A 246 -20.90 -13.61 -16.23
CA GLU A 246 -20.65 -12.35 -16.96
C GLU A 246 -21.62 -11.21 -16.59
N THR A 247 -22.82 -11.55 -16.09
CA THR A 247 -23.88 -10.58 -15.80
C THR A 247 -24.11 -10.37 -14.31
N VAL A 248 -24.65 -9.21 -13.93
CA VAL A 248 -25.01 -8.85 -12.54
C VAL A 248 -25.84 -9.95 -11.88
N ILE A 249 -25.41 -10.40 -10.70
CA ILE A 249 -26.18 -11.33 -9.86
C ILE A 249 -27.39 -10.60 -9.30
N LYS A 250 -28.56 -11.25 -9.35
CA LYS A 250 -29.84 -10.71 -8.84
C LYS A 250 -30.55 -11.66 -7.87
N GLN A 251 -30.23 -12.93 -7.97
CA GLN A 251 -30.77 -14.07 -7.24
C GLN A 251 -29.70 -15.17 -7.25
N PRO A 252 -29.79 -16.21 -6.41
CA PRO A 252 -28.86 -17.33 -6.42
C PRO A 252 -28.82 -18.01 -7.79
N ILE A 253 -27.63 -18.40 -8.21
CA ILE A 253 -27.38 -19.04 -9.51
C ILE A 253 -27.65 -20.55 -9.41
N VAL A 254 -27.30 -21.19 -8.29
CA VAL A 254 -27.63 -22.59 -7.99
C VAL A 254 -28.94 -22.66 -7.22
N SER A 255 -29.90 -23.47 -7.68
CA SER A 255 -31.20 -23.59 -7.02
C SER A 255 -31.11 -24.33 -5.68
N ARG A 256 -31.98 -23.98 -4.73
CA ARG A 256 -32.04 -24.64 -3.42
C ARG A 256 -32.34 -26.13 -3.55
N GLU A 257 -33.13 -26.52 -4.56
CA GLU A 257 -33.42 -27.91 -4.93
C GLU A 257 -32.16 -28.66 -5.40
N GLU A 258 -31.25 -28.01 -6.14
CA GLU A 258 -29.98 -28.60 -6.55
C GLU A 258 -29.02 -28.75 -5.37
N ILE A 259 -28.93 -27.75 -4.48
CA ILE A 259 -28.16 -27.87 -3.22
C ILE A 259 -28.70 -29.03 -2.37
N GLN A 260 -30.03 -29.11 -2.16
CA GLN A 260 -30.66 -30.18 -1.37
C GLN A 260 -30.41 -31.55 -2.00
N LYS A 261 -30.62 -31.70 -3.31
CA LYS A 261 -30.36 -32.96 -4.04
C LYS A 261 -28.89 -33.38 -3.97
N SER A 262 -27.97 -32.41 -4.00
CA SER A 262 -26.54 -32.63 -3.85
C SER A 262 -26.19 -33.13 -2.46
N TYR A 263 -26.73 -32.50 -1.40
CA TYR A 263 -26.61 -32.97 -0.02
C TYR A 263 -27.23 -34.35 0.19
N ASP A 264 -28.44 -34.61 -0.32
CA ASP A 264 -29.14 -35.89 -0.22
C ASP A 264 -28.39 -37.06 -0.92
N SER A 265 -27.43 -36.75 -1.80
CA SER A 265 -26.57 -37.74 -2.46
C SER A 265 -25.40 -38.20 -1.58
N LEU A 266 -25.04 -37.41 -0.55
CA LEU A 266 -23.93 -37.68 0.35
C LEU A 266 -24.17 -38.92 1.20
N LYS A 267 -23.08 -39.57 1.59
CA LYS A 267 -23.08 -40.72 2.50
C LYS A 267 -22.06 -40.47 3.59
N ILE A 268 -22.54 -39.97 4.72
CA ILE A 268 -21.72 -39.83 5.92
C ILE A 268 -21.54 -41.22 6.53
N ALA A 269 -20.29 -41.67 6.53
CA ALA A 269 -19.90 -42.91 7.18
C ALA A 269 -19.71 -42.68 8.68
N THR A 270 -20.06 -43.67 9.50
CA THR A 270 -19.54 -43.76 10.87
C THR A 270 -18.03 -44.01 10.79
N LEU A 271 -17.22 -43.19 11.44
CA LEU A 271 -15.77 -43.37 11.48
C LEU A 271 -15.38 -44.13 12.76
N ASP A 272 -15.03 -45.40 12.59
CA ASP A 272 -14.53 -46.25 13.68
C ASP A 272 -13.06 -45.96 13.98
N GLY A 273 -12.69 -45.88 15.27
CA GLY A 273 -11.30 -45.75 15.72
C GLY A 273 -11.12 -44.78 16.88
N GLN A 274 -9.87 -44.45 17.19
CA GLN A 274 -9.53 -43.34 18.08
C GLN A 274 -9.24 -42.10 17.21
N GLY A 275 -10.03 -41.04 17.40
CA GLY A 275 -9.79 -39.76 16.72
C GLY A 275 -8.50 -39.10 17.21
N ALA A 276 -7.78 -38.44 16.31
CA ALA A 276 -6.59 -37.66 16.63
C ALA A 276 -6.98 -36.41 17.41
N THR A 277 -6.23 -36.06 18.46
CA THR A 277 -6.37 -34.79 19.17
C THR A 277 -5.11 -33.97 18.94
N VAL A 278 -5.26 -32.68 18.60
CA VAL A 278 -4.12 -31.78 18.41
C VAL A 278 -3.83 -31.07 19.73
N GLU A 279 -2.60 -31.19 20.22
CA GLU A 279 -2.16 -30.48 21.43
C GLU A 279 -1.09 -29.46 21.07
N LYS A 280 -1.37 -28.19 21.39
CA LYS A 280 -0.46 -27.06 21.20
C LYS A 280 0.09 -26.61 22.55
N LYS A 281 1.40 -26.43 22.63
CA LYS A 281 2.11 -25.75 23.73
C LYS A 281 2.08 -24.23 23.57
N VAL A 282 1.26 -23.69 22.66
CA VAL A 282 1.02 -22.25 22.52
C VAL A 282 0.04 -21.81 23.61
N GLY A 283 0.37 -20.76 24.34
CA GLY A 283 -0.52 -20.10 25.30
C GLY A 283 -1.26 -18.92 24.65
N ALA A 284 -2.17 -18.31 25.42
CA ALA A 284 -2.78 -17.05 25.00
C ALA A 284 -1.68 -16.01 24.70
N PRO A 285 -1.85 -15.14 23.68
CA PRO A 285 -0.90 -14.07 23.41
C PRO A 285 -0.57 -13.24 24.65
N LEU A 286 0.61 -12.64 24.64
CA LEU A 286 1.05 -11.68 25.64
C LEU A 286 0.91 -10.28 25.03
N THR A 287 0.15 -9.44 25.71
CA THR A 287 -0.10 -8.05 25.36
C THR A 287 0.34 -7.11 26.49
N GLY A 288 0.68 -5.88 26.12
CA GLY A 288 1.08 -4.84 27.05
C GLY A 288 -0.10 -4.23 27.81
N LYS A 289 0.08 -4.01 29.12
CA LYS A 289 -0.83 -3.18 29.92
C LYS A 289 -0.76 -1.72 29.47
N THR A 290 -1.86 -0.98 29.57
CA THR A 290 -1.85 0.48 29.37
C THR A 290 -0.87 1.14 30.35
N PHE A 291 -0.08 2.09 29.87
CA PHE A 291 0.76 2.95 30.70
C PHE A 291 -0.09 4.05 31.36
N THR A 292 0.29 4.47 32.57
CA THR A 292 -0.25 5.70 33.18
C THR A 292 0.41 6.92 32.56
N GLU A 293 -0.17 8.12 32.75
CA GLU A 293 0.46 9.35 32.27
C GLU A 293 1.83 9.59 32.95
N GLU A 294 2.02 9.18 34.22
CA GLU A 294 3.32 9.26 34.89
C GLU A 294 4.38 8.35 34.25
N GLU A 295 4.03 7.09 33.94
CA GLU A 295 4.96 6.16 33.26
C GLU A 295 5.30 6.63 31.84
N LEU A 296 4.33 7.20 31.12
CA LEU A 296 4.58 7.79 29.80
C LEU A 296 5.47 9.02 29.87
N ASN A 297 5.31 9.87 30.89
CA ASN A 297 6.18 11.03 31.10
C ASN A 297 7.59 10.64 31.59
N GLU A 298 7.75 9.47 32.25
CA GLU A 298 9.07 8.92 32.59
C GLU A 298 9.79 8.33 31.37
N LEU A 299 9.07 7.63 30.49
CA LEU A 299 9.62 7.05 29.25
C LEU A 299 9.83 8.11 28.15
N PHE A 300 8.91 9.07 28.04
CA PHE A 300 8.84 10.09 26.99
C PHE A 300 8.54 11.46 27.63
N PRO A 301 9.54 12.10 28.26
CA PRO A 301 9.35 13.39 28.96
C PRO A 301 9.03 14.57 28.04
N HIS A 302 9.35 14.47 26.75
CA HIS A 302 9.11 15.49 25.74
C HIS A 302 8.18 14.92 24.66
N GLN A 303 6.97 15.47 24.58
CA GLN A 303 5.87 14.99 23.72
C GLN A 303 5.32 16.15 22.89
N GLU A 304 5.49 16.07 21.58
CA GLU A 304 5.05 17.08 20.62
C GLU A 304 3.91 16.56 19.74
N LEU A 305 3.16 17.49 19.13
CA LEU A 305 2.08 17.19 18.17
C LEU A 305 1.09 16.12 18.68
N VAL A 306 0.79 16.18 19.98
CA VAL A 306 0.01 15.21 20.74
C VAL A 306 -1.39 15.01 20.14
N GLU A 307 -1.71 13.78 19.79
CA GLU A 307 -3.04 13.36 19.35
C GLU A 307 -3.79 12.66 20.49
N ARG A 308 -5.08 13.00 20.67
CA ARG A 308 -5.96 12.40 21.68
C ARG A 308 -7.24 11.85 21.04
N ILE A 309 -7.64 10.66 21.47
CA ILE A 309 -8.91 10.00 21.09
C ILE A 309 -9.82 10.02 22.32
N ASN A 310 -11.00 10.63 22.21
CA ASN A 310 -11.97 10.76 23.30
C ASN A 310 -11.37 11.33 24.62
N GLY A 311 -10.35 12.20 24.49
CA GLY A 311 -9.60 12.81 25.60
C GLY A 311 -8.36 12.03 26.06
N ASN A 312 -8.26 10.73 25.75
CA ASN A 312 -7.12 9.89 26.09
C ASN A 312 -5.95 10.12 25.12
N LEU A 313 -4.71 10.07 25.62
CA LEU A 313 -3.51 10.10 24.78
C LEU A 313 -3.52 8.91 23.82
N ALA A 314 -3.24 9.17 22.53
CA ALA A 314 -3.31 8.18 21.47
C ALA A 314 -1.96 8.03 20.75
N SER A 315 -1.33 9.15 20.40
CA SER A 315 0.04 9.18 19.88
C SER A 315 0.66 10.56 19.99
N PHE A 316 1.97 10.66 19.83
CA PHE A 316 2.74 11.90 19.83
C PHE A 316 4.04 11.73 19.05
N PHE A 317 4.83 12.79 18.97
CA PHE A 317 6.20 12.77 18.45
C PHE A 317 7.22 13.17 19.55
N THR A 318 8.46 12.72 19.42
CA THR A 318 9.58 13.10 20.29
C THR A 318 10.49 14.14 19.61
N GLU A 319 11.42 14.74 20.37
CA GLU A 319 12.39 15.73 19.85
C GLU A 319 13.28 15.18 18.70
N ASP A 320 13.51 13.86 18.66
CA ASP A 320 14.23 13.15 17.58
C ASP A 320 13.29 12.73 16.41
N TYR A 321 12.11 13.33 16.31
CA TYR A 321 11.07 13.08 15.29
C TYR A 321 10.47 11.66 15.31
N HIS A 322 10.72 10.86 16.36
CA HIS A 322 10.12 9.53 16.48
C HIS A 322 8.61 9.64 16.69
N HIS A 323 7.83 8.75 16.07
CA HIS A 323 6.39 8.66 16.31
C HIS A 323 6.10 7.58 17.37
N VAL A 324 5.50 7.97 18.50
CA VAL A 324 5.07 7.03 19.55
C VAL A 324 3.57 6.84 19.49
N VAL A 325 3.14 5.58 19.39
CA VAL A 325 1.74 5.14 19.25
C VAL A 325 1.37 4.28 20.44
N LEU A 326 0.24 4.60 21.09
CA LEU A 326 -0.33 3.77 22.16
C LEU A 326 -1.35 2.78 21.58
N LYS A 327 -1.50 1.63 22.23
CA LYS A 327 -2.36 0.54 21.72
C LYS A 327 -3.82 0.95 21.53
N GLU A 328 -4.30 1.92 22.30
CA GLU A 328 -5.63 2.51 22.21
C GLU A 328 -5.87 3.22 20.86
N LYS A 329 -4.82 3.70 20.19
CA LYS A 329 -4.90 4.22 18.81
C LYS A 329 -4.95 3.09 17.78
N GLU A 330 -4.17 2.04 18.00
CA GLU A 330 -4.07 0.89 17.11
C GLU A 330 -5.38 0.07 17.08
N THR A 331 -6.01 -0.17 18.23
CA THR A 331 -7.32 -0.84 18.31
C THR A 331 -8.45 0.01 17.72
N ALA A 332 -8.36 1.34 17.79
CA ALA A 332 -9.33 2.22 17.16
C ALA A 332 -9.22 2.26 15.61
N MET A 333 -8.11 1.85 15.02
CA MET A 333 -7.84 1.91 13.57
C MET A 333 -8.07 0.59 12.82
N GLU A 334 -8.53 0.69 11.56
CA GLU A 334 -8.63 -0.46 10.65
C GLU A 334 -7.23 -0.93 10.24
N ARG A 335 -6.52 -0.09 9.46
CA ARG A 335 -5.15 -0.33 9.04
C ARG A 335 -4.18 -0.31 10.22
N ALA A 336 -3.42 -1.38 10.41
CA ALA A 336 -2.48 -1.52 11.52
C ALA A 336 -1.18 -0.73 11.33
N HIS A 337 -0.70 -0.06 12.38
CA HIS A 337 0.56 0.70 12.36
C HIS A 337 1.75 -0.21 11.98
N GLY A 338 2.53 0.24 11.01
CA GLY A 338 3.72 -0.46 10.55
C GLY A 338 4.73 0.50 9.92
N HIS A 339 5.94 0.02 9.74
CA HIS A 339 7.07 0.81 9.23
C HIS A 339 7.99 -0.07 8.40
N ILE A 340 8.75 0.53 7.50
CA ILE A 340 9.73 -0.13 6.62
C ILE A 340 11.08 0.47 7.00
N LEU A 341 12.05 -0.36 7.39
CA LEU A 341 13.37 0.10 7.82
C LEU A 341 14.39 -0.17 6.72
N LEU A 342 15.08 0.88 6.27
CA LEU A 342 16.13 0.79 5.25
C LEU A 342 17.52 0.80 5.90
N SER A 343 18.41 -0.11 5.50
CA SER A 343 19.83 -0.05 5.83
C SER A 343 20.60 0.78 4.81
N GLY A 344 21.79 1.25 5.16
CA GLY A 344 22.57 2.10 4.27
C GLY A 344 22.20 3.59 4.31
N THR A 345 22.97 4.38 3.57
CA THR A 345 22.73 5.81 3.27
C THR A 345 22.96 6.12 1.78
N GLU A 346 23.01 5.08 0.95
CA GLU A 346 23.29 5.18 -0.48
C GLU A 346 22.04 5.57 -1.27
N LEU A 347 22.21 6.46 -2.26
CA LEU A 347 21.15 6.91 -3.17
C LEU A 347 21.24 6.23 -4.56
N SER A 348 22.03 5.16 -4.69
CA SER A 348 22.21 4.45 -5.97
C SER A 348 21.67 3.03 -5.88
N VAL A 349 20.75 2.69 -6.79
CA VAL A 349 20.22 1.33 -6.92
C VAL A 349 21.27 0.27 -7.32
N GLU A 350 22.40 0.71 -7.88
CA GLU A 350 23.56 -0.15 -8.16
C GLU A 350 24.26 -0.63 -6.86
N GLN A 351 23.94 -0.02 -5.71
CA GLN A 351 24.42 -0.39 -4.37
C GLN A 351 23.24 -0.81 -3.48
N PRO A 352 22.48 -1.85 -3.88
CA PRO A 352 21.19 -2.18 -3.30
C PRO A 352 21.21 -2.30 -1.77
N ILE A 353 20.20 -1.72 -1.15
CA ILE A 353 20.03 -1.65 0.30
C ILE A 353 19.31 -2.89 0.86
N MET A 354 19.44 -3.10 2.16
CA MET A 354 18.66 -4.10 2.88
C MET A 354 17.40 -3.42 3.45
N SER A 355 16.27 -4.10 3.40
CA SER A 355 15.00 -3.63 3.98
C SER A 355 14.39 -4.68 4.90
N THR A 356 13.58 -4.25 5.86
CA THR A 356 12.68 -5.07 6.68
C THR A 356 11.40 -4.29 6.98
N THR A 357 10.24 -4.95 6.94
CA THR A 357 8.95 -4.37 7.33
C THR A 357 8.57 -4.83 8.73
N VAL A 358 8.07 -3.92 9.56
CA VAL A 358 7.71 -4.16 10.97
C VAL A 358 6.31 -3.64 11.28
N TYR A 359 5.60 -4.27 12.24
CA TYR A 359 4.25 -3.84 12.64
C TYR A 359 4.05 -3.85 14.16
N MET A 360 3.20 -2.94 14.63
CA MET A 360 2.89 -2.75 16.04
C MET A 360 2.46 -4.04 16.75
N TYR A 361 1.65 -4.89 16.10
CA TYR A 361 1.08 -6.11 16.67
C TYR A 361 2.05 -7.30 16.87
N GLY A 362 3.34 -7.02 17.13
CA GLY A 362 4.36 -8.02 17.41
C GLY A 362 4.84 -8.78 16.16
N LEU A 363 5.07 -8.05 15.06
CA LEU A 363 5.80 -8.55 13.89
C LEU A 363 7.10 -7.76 13.78
N PHE A 364 8.19 -8.35 14.28
CA PHE A 364 9.44 -7.64 14.59
C PHE A 364 10.36 -7.49 13.38
N ASN A 365 10.19 -8.36 12.39
CA ASN A 365 10.73 -8.29 11.03
C ASN A 365 9.81 -9.08 10.09
N SER A 366 9.65 -8.63 8.86
CA SER A 366 8.96 -9.33 7.76
C SER A 366 9.51 -8.81 6.45
N GLN A 367 9.41 -9.58 5.37
CA GLN A 367 9.96 -9.20 4.06
C GLN A 367 11.41 -8.70 4.15
N ILE A 368 12.27 -9.39 4.93
CA ILE A 368 13.71 -9.06 4.94
C ILE A 368 14.26 -9.33 3.54
N VAL A 369 14.79 -8.30 2.89
CA VAL A 369 15.23 -8.33 1.48
C VAL A 369 16.53 -7.56 1.30
N LEU A 370 17.31 -7.92 0.29
CA LEU A 370 18.52 -7.20 -0.14
C LEU A 370 18.44 -6.96 -1.66
N GLY A 371 18.19 -5.70 -2.04
CA GLY A 371 17.77 -5.35 -3.39
C GLY A 371 16.31 -5.76 -3.64
N ASN A 372 16.10 -6.71 -4.55
CA ASN A 372 14.77 -7.11 -5.03
C ASN A 372 13.80 -7.47 -3.89
N THR A 373 12.69 -6.74 -3.75
CA THR A 373 11.75 -6.91 -2.62
C THR A 373 10.80 -8.11 -2.79
N SER A 374 10.71 -8.67 -4.00
CA SER A 374 9.89 -9.84 -4.32
C SER A 374 10.71 -11.12 -4.24
N MET A 375 11.86 -11.18 -4.91
CA MET A 375 12.62 -12.42 -5.13
C MET A 375 13.74 -12.63 -4.11
N ASN A 376 14.53 -11.61 -3.76
CA ASN A 376 15.70 -11.73 -2.87
C ASN A 376 15.29 -11.80 -1.38
N LYS A 377 14.18 -12.47 -1.07
CA LYS A 377 13.45 -12.38 0.18
C LYS A 377 13.85 -13.48 1.17
N LEU A 378 14.44 -13.10 2.29
CA LEU A 378 14.77 -14.00 3.39
C LEU A 378 13.52 -14.45 4.18
N MET A 379 12.57 -13.56 4.44
CA MET A 379 11.41 -13.80 5.32
C MET A 379 10.07 -13.45 4.67
N SER A 380 9.00 -14.16 5.02
CA SER A 380 7.64 -13.90 4.51
C SER A 380 7.13 -12.49 4.84
N ASN A 381 6.17 -12.03 4.04
CA ASN A 381 5.47 -10.76 4.17
C ASN A 381 4.50 -10.79 5.36
N SER A 382 4.05 -9.61 5.80
CA SER A 382 2.82 -9.55 6.59
C SER A 382 1.60 -9.77 5.70
N ARG A 383 0.65 -10.59 6.16
CA ARG A 383 -0.63 -10.85 5.51
C ARG A 383 -1.75 -10.65 6.52
N ASN A 384 -2.88 -10.12 6.04
CA ASN A 384 -4.02 -9.69 6.84
C ASN A 384 -3.72 -8.62 7.93
N SER A 385 -4.43 -7.50 7.85
CA SER A 385 -4.25 -6.33 8.72
C SER A 385 -4.68 -6.52 10.18
N LEU A 386 -5.45 -7.57 10.51
CA LEU A 386 -5.85 -7.90 11.88
C LEU A 386 -4.90 -8.90 12.58
N ASN A 387 -3.82 -9.34 11.92
CA ASN A 387 -2.82 -10.26 12.51
C ASN A 387 -3.48 -11.56 13.02
N ILE A 388 -4.48 -12.08 12.30
CA ILE A 388 -5.14 -13.35 12.66
C ILE A 388 -4.13 -14.49 12.59
N MET A 389 -3.48 -14.63 11.43
CA MET A 389 -2.35 -15.53 11.16
C MET A 389 -1.06 -14.86 11.64
N LYS A 390 -0.30 -15.53 12.52
CA LYS A 390 0.86 -14.98 13.22
C LYS A 390 2.16 -15.74 12.92
N GLN A 391 2.15 -16.79 12.11
CA GLN A 391 3.35 -17.50 11.68
C GLN A 391 4.35 -16.61 10.90
N SER A 392 3.87 -15.54 10.25
CA SER A 392 4.64 -14.71 9.32
C SER A 392 5.85 -14.01 9.92
N GLY A 393 6.90 -13.87 9.11
CA GLY A 393 8.13 -13.14 9.41
C GLY A 393 8.85 -13.64 10.66
N GLN A 394 9.29 -12.68 11.49
CA GLN A 394 9.94 -12.91 12.76
C GLN A 394 9.01 -12.59 13.93
N ARG A 395 8.79 -13.58 14.80
CA ARG A 395 8.00 -13.44 16.04
C ARG A 395 8.82 -13.86 17.25
N ILE A 396 8.41 -13.37 18.42
CA ILE A 396 9.09 -13.64 19.70
C ILE A 396 8.06 -14.19 20.68
N TYR A 397 8.39 -15.31 21.30
CA TYR A 397 7.60 -15.98 22.33
C TYR A 397 8.36 -15.96 23.65
N ILE A 398 7.65 -15.76 24.75
CA ILE A 398 8.16 -15.93 26.12
C ILE A 398 7.60 -17.23 26.70
N ARG A 399 8.45 -18.02 27.35
CA ARG A 399 8.03 -19.25 28.04
C ARG A 399 7.32 -18.94 29.36
N ASP A 400 6.16 -19.54 29.55
CA ASP A 400 5.29 -19.43 30.74
C ASP A 400 4.90 -20.86 31.18
N GLY A 401 5.68 -21.42 32.11
CA GLY A 401 5.59 -22.83 32.49
C GLY A 401 5.94 -23.79 31.35
N GLU A 402 4.93 -24.58 30.93
CA GLU A 402 5.00 -25.48 29.77
C GLU A 402 4.54 -24.83 28.46
N LYS A 403 3.98 -23.61 28.52
CA LYS A 403 3.44 -22.91 27.36
C LYS A 403 4.37 -21.82 26.84
N TRP A 404 4.20 -21.47 25.57
CA TRP A 404 4.87 -20.37 24.89
C TRP A 404 3.86 -19.31 24.51
N ARG A 405 4.08 -18.08 24.96
CA ARG A 405 3.17 -16.94 24.72
C ARG A 405 3.82 -15.96 23.76
N ILE A 406 3.21 -15.82 22.58
CA ILE A 406 3.66 -14.88 21.54
C ILE A 406 3.44 -13.43 21.99
N LEU A 407 4.46 -12.57 21.81
CA LEU A 407 4.31 -11.13 21.96
C LEU A 407 3.48 -10.56 20.80
N THR A 408 2.41 -9.81 21.11
CA THR A 408 1.52 -9.22 20.10
C THR A 408 1.34 -7.72 20.30
N MET A 409 0.22 -7.26 20.85
CA MET A 409 0.00 -5.82 21.08
C MET A 409 0.88 -5.29 22.22
N PRO A 410 1.80 -4.34 21.98
CA PRO A 410 2.57 -3.70 23.05
C PRO A 410 1.71 -2.68 23.82
N SER A 411 2.29 -2.07 24.85
CA SER A 411 1.73 -0.90 25.53
C SER A 411 1.95 0.38 24.72
N ALA A 412 3.13 0.51 24.12
CA ALA A 412 3.51 1.58 23.21
C ALA A 412 4.42 1.05 22.10
N PHE A 413 4.34 1.68 20.93
CA PHE A 413 5.16 1.41 19.76
C PHE A 413 5.79 2.71 19.26
N GLU A 414 7.10 2.81 19.37
CA GLU A 414 7.93 3.92 18.93
C GLU A 414 8.49 3.59 17.54
N MET A 415 8.44 4.53 16.60
CA MET A 415 9.04 4.42 15.27
C MET A 415 9.99 5.58 15.05
N GLY A 416 11.28 5.31 14.84
CA GLY A 416 12.26 6.24 14.29
C GLY A 416 12.48 6.00 12.80
N LEU A 417 13.30 6.83 12.13
CA LEU A 417 13.45 6.76 10.67
C LEU A 417 14.07 5.43 10.20
N ASN A 418 14.97 4.83 11.00
CA ASN A 418 15.64 3.55 10.71
C ASN A 418 15.46 2.50 11.83
N ASN A 419 14.52 2.72 12.75
CA ASN A 419 14.32 1.89 13.94
C ASN A 419 12.86 1.83 14.39
N ALA A 420 12.51 0.83 15.20
CA ALA A 420 11.25 0.75 15.90
C ALA A 420 11.40 0.03 17.25
N THR A 421 10.75 0.51 18.31
CA THR A 421 10.74 -0.07 19.66
C THR A 421 9.32 -0.43 20.10
N TRP A 422 9.11 -1.67 20.56
CA TRP A 422 7.87 -2.13 21.19
C TRP A 422 8.09 -2.21 22.70
N HIS A 423 7.26 -1.53 23.48
CA HIS A 423 7.31 -1.53 24.94
C HIS A 423 6.16 -2.36 25.50
N TYR A 424 6.45 -3.51 26.11
CA TYR A 424 5.45 -4.38 26.74
C TYR A 424 5.50 -4.22 28.26
N LYS A 425 4.57 -3.45 28.83
CA LYS A 425 4.36 -3.39 30.29
C LYS A 425 3.67 -4.66 30.78
N LEU A 426 4.39 -5.44 31.58
CA LEU A 426 3.91 -6.66 32.22
C LEU A 426 3.53 -6.40 33.68
N GLU A 427 3.17 -7.44 34.44
CA GLU A 427 2.95 -7.33 35.89
C GLU A 427 4.23 -7.03 36.65
N ASP A 428 5.32 -7.71 36.29
CA ASP A 428 6.58 -7.71 37.01
C ASP A 428 7.65 -6.84 36.38
N ASP A 429 7.51 -6.44 35.11
CA ASP A 429 8.60 -5.92 34.28
C ASP A 429 8.10 -5.03 33.11
N ILE A 430 9.02 -4.38 32.41
CA ILE A 430 8.80 -3.89 31.04
C ILE A 430 9.79 -4.63 30.14
N ILE A 431 9.28 -5.30 29.11
CA ILE A 431 10.11 -5.86 28.04
C ILE A 431 10.13 -4.88 26.87
N THR A 432 11.30 -4.42 26.48
CA THR A 432 11.50 -3.69 25.23
C THR A 432 12.02 -4.64 24.16
N VAL A 433 11.37 -4.67 23.00
CA VAL A 433 11.94 -5.21 21.77
C VAL A 433 12.29 -4.01 20.88
N ARG A 434 13.44 -3.99 20.23
CA ARG A 434 13.86 -2.93 19.31
C ARG A 434 14.43 -3.53 18.04
N THR A 435 13.89 -3.16 16.87
CA THR A 435 14.49 -3.49 15.58
C THR A 435 15.09 -2.22 14.97
N PHE A 436 16.32 -2.28 14.44
CA PHE A 436 16.96 -1.16 13.75
C PHE A 436 17.91 -1.63 12.65
N THR A 437 18.18 -0.78 11.67
CA THR A 437 19.15 -1.02 10.59
C THR A 437 20.48 -0.32 10.86
N VAL A 438 21.55 -0.82 10.24
CA VAL A 438 22.90 -0.21 10.31
C VAL A 438 23.17 0.62 9.04
N CYS A 439 23.69 1.84 9.23
CA CYS A 439 23.93 2.81 8.16
C CYS A 439 25.12 2.47 7.27
N GLU A 440 26.15 1.82 7.80
CA GLU A 440 27.38 1.54 7.04
C GLU A 440 27.34 0.23 6.24
N THR A 441 26.32 -0.63 6.45
CA THR A 441 26.29 -1.99 5.88
C THR A 441 24.87 -2.47 5.55
N ARG A 442 24.74 -3.77 5.29
CA ARG A 442 23.49 -4.49 5.02
C ARG A 442 23.17 -5.38 6.22
N GLU A 443 22.80 -4.73 7.32
CA GLU A 443 22.48 -5.37 8.60
C GLU A 443 21.18 -4.83 9.22
N VAL A 444 20.34 -5.75 9.69
CA VAL A 444 19.21 -5.51 10.59
C VAL A 444 19.54 -6.12 11.95
N ARG A 445 19.21 -5.42 13.03
CA ARG A 445 19.34 -5.89 14.42
C ARG A 445 17.99 -5.91 15.10
N THR A 446 17.76 -6.95 15.89
CA THR A 446 16.62 -7.02 16.81
C THR A 446 17.13 -7.34 18.21
N GLU A 447 16.91 -6.40 19.13
CA GLU A 447 17.34 -6.46 20.52
C GLU A 447 16.13 -6.64 21.44
N VAL A 448 16.24 -7.55 22.39
CA VAL A 448 15.23 -7.77 23.44
C VAL A 448 15.89 -7.47 24.78
N MET A 449 15.21 -6.73 25.66
CA MET A 449 15.71 -6.36 26.97
C MET A 449 14.59 -6.30 28.02
N SER A 450 14.89 -6.84 29.20
CA SER A 450 14.12 -6.65 30.43
C SER A 450 14.63 -5.42 31.17
N LEU A 451 13.77 -4.42 31.40
CA LEU A 451 14.18 -3.19 32.11
C LEU A 451 14.54 -3.45 33.58
N LYS A 452 13.96 -4.48 34.22
CA LYS A 452 14.33 -4.89 35.58
C LYS A 452 15.37 -6.03 35.64
N GLY A 453 15.93 -6.44 34.50
CA GLY A 453 16.92 -7.52 34.44
C GLY A 453 16.39 -8.88 34.90
N ILE A 454 15.10 -9.15 34.70
CA ILE A 454 14.47 -10.43 35.05
C ILE A 454 14.70 -11.43 33.90
N LYS A 455 15.36 -12.54 34.23
CA LYS A 455 15.70 -13.59 33.26
C LYS A 455 14.47 -14.33 32.75
N ARG A 456 14.40 -14.51 31.43
CA ARG A 456 13.33 -15.22 30.71
C ARG A 456 13.93 -16.17 29.68
N THR A 457 13.16 -17.18 29.30
CA THR A 457 13.46 -18.04 28.16
C THR A 457 12.62 -17.60 26.97
N PHE A 458 13.28 -17.37 25.84
CA PHE A 458 12.69 -16.84 24.62
C PHE A 458 12.78 -17.87 23.48
N ALA A 459 11.79 -17.84 22.60
CA ALA A 459 11.89 -18.46 21.28
C ALA A 459 11.63 -17.42 20.20
N VAL A 460 12.58 -17.26 19.27
CA VAL A 460 12.46 -16.36 18.11
C VAL A 460 12.23 -17.21 16.88
N THR A 461 11.01 -17.18 16.36
CA THR A 461 10.62 -17.93 15.16
C THR A 461 10.84 -17.08 13.93
N ASN A 462 11.30 -17.69 12.84
CA ASN A 462 11.51 -17.02 11.56
C ASN A 462 10.90 -17.89 10.46
N GLN A 463 9.88 -17.42 9.76
CA GLN A 463 9.40 -18.07 8.53
C GLN A 463 10.29 -17.63 7.37
N LEU A 464 11.27 -18.48 7.04
CA LEU A 464 12.23 -18.23 5.97
C LEU A 464 11.65 -18.64 4.61
N VAL A 465 12.06 -17.96 3.54
CA VAL A 465 11.52 -18.18 2.18
C VAL A 465 12.63 -18.45 1.17
N MET A 466 13.49 -17.46 0.89
CA MET A 466 14.49 -17.50 -0.21
C MET A 466 13.87 -17.91 -1.55
N ASN A 467 12.69 -17.39 -1.86
CA ASN A 467 11.94 -17.63 -3.09
C ASN A 467 10.88 -16.53 -3.26
N ASP A 468 10.14 -16.57 -4.38
CA ASP A 468 9.04 -15.65 -4.68
C ASP A 468 7.72 -16.01 -3.98
N ASP A 469 7.33 -17.30 -3.96
CA ASP A 469 6.23 -17.80 -3.13
C ASP A 469 6.69 -18.31 -1.76
N GLU A 470 5.99 -17.85 -0.73
CA GLU A 470 6.16 -18.23 0.68
C GLU A 470 5.71 -19.67 0.95
N GLU A 471 4.92 -20.29 0.06
CA GLU A 471 4.53 -21.70 0.16
C GLU A 471 5.60 -22.66 -0.37
N GLU A 472 6.54 -22.16 -1.15
CA GLU A 472 7.62 -22.94 -1.77
C GLU A 472 8.99 -22.45 -1.29
N PRO A 473 9.27 -22.48 0.05
CA PRO A 473 10.55 -22.06 0.58
C PRO A 473 11.68 -22.95 0.03
N ALA A 474 12.74 -22.31 -0.45
CA ALA A 474 13.76 -22.92 -1.29
C ALA A 474 15.18 -22.57 -0.82
N TYR A 475 15.49 -22.84 0.46
CA TYR A 475 16.77 -22.50 1.08
C TYR A 475 17.60 -23.69 1.58
N GLU A 476 18.88 -23.43 1.84
CA GLU A 476 19.78 -24.26 2.64
C GLU A 476 20.25 -23.51 3.89
N ILE A 477 20.32 -24.20 5.04
CA ILE A 477 20.79 -23.64 6.32
C ILE A 477 22.05 -24.38 6.80
N VAL A 478 23.08 -23.62 7.18
CA VAL A 478 24.30 -24.15 7.82
C VAL A 478 24.57 -23.38 9.12
N LYS A 479 24.54 -24.07 10.27
CA LYS A 479 24.95 -23.52 11.57
C LYS A 479 26.43 -23.85 11.86
N THR A 480 27.25 -22.82 12.04
CA THR A 480 28.64 -22.94 12.51
C THR A 480 28.81 -22.11 13.78
N SER A 481 29.02 -22.79 14.92
CA SER A 481 29.01 -22.12 16.24
C SER A 481 27.70 -21.33 16.45
N GLN A 482 27.78 -20.02 16.75
CA GLN A 482 26.63 -19.12 16.91
C GLN A 482 26.24 -18.36 15.61
N LEU A 483 26.75 -18.77 14.46
CA LEU A 483 26.41 -18.18 13.15
C LEU A 483 25.58 -19.16 12.33
N VAL A 484 24.39 -18.76 11.93
CA VAL A 484 23.53 -19.46 10.96
C VAL A 484 23.71 -18.78 9.61
N THR A 485 24.02 -19.55 8.57
CA THR A 485 24.11 -19.07 7.18
C THR A 485 22.94 -19.64 6.40
N VAL A 486 22.23 -18.79 5.66
CA VAL A 486 21.08 -19.13 4.81
C VAL A 486 21.43 -18.76 3.37
N LYS A 487 21.25 -19.69 2.44
CA LYS A 487 21.44 -19.49 0.99
C LYS A 487 20.23 -20.00 0.22
N ALA A 488 20.04 -19.48 -0.99
CA ALA A 488 19.12 -20.04 -1.95
C ALA A 488 19.58 -21.44 -2.38
N SER A 489 18.67 -22.41 -2.36
CA SER A 489 18.88 -23.73 -2.94
C SER A 489 18.81 -23.67 -4.48
N ALA A 490 19.26 -24.72 -5.17
CA ALA A 490 19.22 -24.79 -6.64
C ALA A 490 17.80 -24.71 -7.26
N ASN A 491 16.73 -24.87 -6.46
CA ASN A 491 15.34 -24.77 -6.90
C ASN A 491 14.73 -23.37 -6.71
N SER A 492 15.46 -22.43 -6.11
CA SER A 492 15.00 -21.07 -5.87
C SER A 492 15.11 -20.20 -7.12
N VAL A 493 14.16 -19.29 -7.34
CA VAL A 493 14.25 -18.25 -8.39
C VAL A 493 15.47 -17.33 -8.22
N ILE A 494 16.05 -17.27 -7.02
CA ILE A 494 17.26 -16.49 -6.71
C ILE A 494 18.51 -17.11 -7.36
N HIS A 495 18.53 -18.44 -7.56
CA HIS A 495 19.75 -19.19 -7.88
C HIS A 495 20.38 -18.80 -9.22
N GLU A 496 19.58 -18.41 -10.22
CA GLU A 496 20.07 -18.00 -11.55
C GLU A 496 20.71 -16.60 -11.50
N GLU A 497 20.00 -15.61 -10.95
CA GLU A 497 20.41 -14.20 -11.04
C GLU A 497 21.34 -13.76 -9.89
N TYR A 498 21.22 -14.38 -8.71
CA TYR A 498 22.03 -14.09 -7.51
C TYR A 498 22.50 -15.38 -6.78
N PRO A 499 23.29 -16.26 -7.43
CA PRO A 499 23.75 -17.53 -6.84
C PRO A 499 24.57 -17.37 -5.54
N ASP A 500 25.22 -16.22 -5.35
CA ASP A 500 26.01 -15.91 -4.17
C ASP A 500 25.23 -15.17 -3.06
N LEU A 501 23.94 -14.85 -3.24
CA LEU A 501 23.12 -14.21 -2.21
C LEU A 501 23.10 -15.08 -0.95
N THR A 502 23.61 -14.50 0.12
CA THR A 502 23.81 -15.16 1.40
C THR A 502 23.29 -14.26 2.51
N TYR A 503 22.48 -14.82 3.40
CA TYR A 503 22.08 -14.19 4.65
C TYR A 503 22.77 -14.88 5.83
N TYR A 504 23.10 -14.09 6.84
CA TYR A 504 23.73 -14.53 8.07
C TYR A 504 22.89 -14.10 9.26
N ILE A 505 22.55 -15.03 10.15
CA ILE A 505 21.85 -14.76 11.41
C ILE A 505 22.79 -15.13 12.56
N SER A 506 23.02 -14.19 13.49
CA SER A 506 23.86 -14.39 14.67
C SER A 506 23.22 -13.80 15.92
N LEU A 507 23.56 -14.35 17.09
CA LEU A 507 23.14 -13.82 18.39
C LEU A 507 24.36 -13.61 19.29
N ASP A 508 24.26 -12.66 20.21
CA ASP A 508 25.24 -12.45 21.29
C ASP A 508 25.10 -13.49 22.42
N GLN A 509 23.92 -14.12 22.56
CA GLN A 509 23.64 -15.20 23.50
C GLN A 509 23.72 -16.58 22.83
N PRO A 510 24.06 -17.66 23.57
CA PRO A 510 23.95 -19.03 23.07
C PRO A 510 22.49 -19.40 22.77
N PHE A 511 22.27 -20.12 21.66
CA PHE A 511 20.95 -20.59 21.26
C PHE A 511 20.94 -22.04 20.77
N GLU A 512 19.83 -22.72 21.03
CA GLU A 512 19.42 -23.93 20.31
C GLU A 512 18.72 -23.52 19.00
N LEU A 513 18.93 -24.29 17.93
CA LEU A 513 18.22 -24.12 16.66
C LEU A 513 17.26 -25.30 16.51
N THR A 514 15.98 -25.00 16.34
CA THR A 514 14.87 -25.95 16.26
C THR A 514 13.77 -25.36 15.36
N ASP A 515 12.57 -25.91 15.41
CA ASP A 515 11.43 -25.53 14.55
C ASP A 515 10.10 -25.51 15.32
N GLU A 516 8.97 -25.58 14.62
CA GLU A 516 7.63 -25.62 15.21
C GLU A 516 7.35 -26.84 16.12
N ARG A 517 8.21 -27.87 16.20
CA ARG A 517 8.14 -28.94 17.23
C ARG A 517 8.21 -28.39 18.65
N LEU A 518 8.76 -27.18 18.83
CA LEU A 518 8.75 -26.48 20.11
C LEU A 518 7.33 -26.21 20.63
N PHE A 519 6.39 -25.97 19.70
CA PHE A 519 5.01 -25.56 19.98
C PHE A 519 3.99 -26.69 19.76
N LEU A 520 4.33 -27.71 18.98
CA LEU A 520 3.46 -28.82 18.59
C LEU A 520 3.81 -30.11 19.37
N SER A 521 2.83 -31.00 19.55
CA SER A 521 3.06 -32.34 20.12
C SER A 521 3.37 -33.42 19.08
N GLY A 522 3.16 -33.12 17.78
CA GLY A 522 3.26 -34.07 16.67
C GLY A 522 4.50 -33.90 15.78
N GLN A 523 4.37 -34.32 14.51
CA GLN A 523 5.38 -34.06 13.48
C GLN A 523 5.39 -32.57 13.07
N SER A 524 6.49 -32.16 12.44
CA SER A 524 6.75 -30.80 11.97
C SER A 524 7.14 -30.84 10.50
N GLU A 525 6.82 -29.76 9.80
CA GLU A 525 7.15 -29.56 8.38
C GLU A 525 8.42 -28.68 8.23
N GLU A 526 9.08 -28.38 9.36
CA GLU A 526 10.27 -27.55 9.50
C GLU A 526 10.14 -26.17 8.83
N VAL A 527 8.92 -25.60 8.85
CA VAL A 527 8.54 -24.32 8.21
C VAL A 527 9.11 -23.12 8.97
N LEU A 528 9.27 -23.23 10.28
CA LEU A 528 9.85 -22.18 11.10
C LEU A 528 11.29 -22.50 11.49
N THR A 529 12.20 -21.57 11.23
CA THR A 529 13.55 -21.59 11.82
C THR A 529 13.51 -20.89 13.18
N THR A 530 13.56 -21.68 14.26
CA THR A 530 13.32 -21.21 15.64
C THR A 530 14.61 -21.21 16.46
N PHE A 531 14.94 -20.06 17.03
CA PHE A 531 16.08 -19.84 17.92
C PHE A 531 15.60 -19.82 19.36
N VAL A 532 16.02 -20.78 20.20
CA VAL A 532 15.66 -20.83 21.62
C VAL A 532 16.82 -20.30 22.46
N ILE A 533 16.56 -19.27 23.27
CA ILE A 533 17.53 -18.61 24.15
C ILE A 533 17.09 -18.83 25.59
N GLU A 534 17.88 -19.57 26.37
CA GLU A 534 17.52 -19.97 27.74
C GLU A 534 17.97 -18.94 28.80
N ALA A 535 17.03 -18.55 29.66
CA ALA A 535 17.27 -17.78 30.89
C ALA A 535 18.17 -16.52 30.77
N CYS A 536 17.94 -15.69 29.75
CA CYS A 536 18.66 -14.41 29.57
C CYS A 536 17.82 -13.20 30.01
N GLN A 537 18.48 -12.08 30.32
CA GLN A 537 17.83 -10.79 30.61
C GLN A 537 17.51 -10.00 29.32
N GLY A 538 18.07 -10.46 28.21
CA GLY A 538 18.02 -9.84 26.89
C GLY A 538 18.99 -10.52 25.93
N PHE A 539 18.89 -10.18 24.65
CA PHE A 539 19.78 -10.63 23.58
C PHE A 539 19.72 -9.67 22.39
N SER A 540 20.72 -9.70 21.53
CA SER A 540 20.83 -8.96 20.27
C SER A 540 20.99 -9.96 19.13
N MET A 541 19.94 -10.15 18.33
CA MET A 541 19.98 -10.90 17.08
C MET A 541 20.37 -9.97 15.93
N ARG A 542 21.28 -10.42 15.06
CA ARG A 542 21.77 -9.66 13.90
C ARG A 542 21.60 -10.47 12.64
N ILE A 543 21.02 -9.84 11.61
CA ILE A 543 20.77 -10.42 10.30
C ILE A 543 21.55 -9.58 9.28
N GLN A 544 22.57 -10.16 8.66
CA GLN A 544 23.35 -9.52 7.58
C GLN A 544 23.02 -10.14 6.23
N GLY A 545 22.96 -9.33 5.17
CA GLY A 545 22.85 -9.80 3.79
C GLY A 545 24.10 -9.52 2.96
N SER A 546 24.41 -10.40 2.01
CA SER A 546 25.51 -10.22 1.05
C SER A 546 25.16 -10.81 -0.32
N LEU A 547 25.14 -9.99 -1.38
CA LEU A 547 24.92 -10.43 -2.77
C LEU A 547 26.13 -11.17 -3.38
N THR A 548 27.28 -11.15 -2.71
CA THR A 548 28.57 -11.68 -3.20
C THR A 548 29.13 -12.77 -2.30
N GLY A 549 28.33 -13.30 -1.36
CA GLY A 549 28.77 -14.31 -0.39
C GLY A 549 29.91 -13.85 0.54
N SER A 550 30.12 -12.53 0.66
CA SER A 550 31.16 -11.95 1.51
C SER A 550 30.90 -12.29 2.98
N THR A 551 31.95 -12.70 3.70
CA THR A 551 31.85 -13.21 5.07
C THR A 551 31.21 -12.21 6.04
N PHE A 552 30.35 -12.72 6.93
CA PHE A 552 29.79 -11.99 8.08
C PHE A 552 30.83 -11.13 8.82
N GLN A 553 30.48 -9.88 9.14
CA GLN A 553 31.36 -8.93 9.82
C GLN A 553 30.77 -8.46 11.14
N THR A 554 31.57 -8.38 12.20
CA THR A 554 31.09 -7.86 13.50
C THR A 554 31.25 -6.34 13.57
N ILE A 555 30.15 -5.62 13.39
CA ILE A 555 30.10 -4.15 13.50
C ILE A 555 29.80 -3.76 14.95
N LYS A 556 30.50 -2.76 15.48
CA LYS A 556 30.25 -2.19 16.81
C LYS A 556 29.59 -0.83 16.66
N THR A 557 28.34 -0.76 17.09
CA THR A 557 27.48 0.43 17.05
C THR A 557 26.34 0.23 18.05
N THR A 558 25.64 1.29 18.45
CA THR A 558 24.46 1.29 19.32
C THR A 558 23.23 1.85 18.60
N PRO A 559 22.00 1.56 19.05
CA PRO A 559 20.78 2.10 18.44
C PRO A 559 20.78 3.63 18.34
N GLU A 560 21.31 4.31 19.36
CA GLU A 560 21.35 5.77 19.46
C GLU A 560 22.36 6.38 18.46
N GLN A 561 23.45 5.68 18.17
CA GLN A 561 24.42 6.07 17.14
C GLN A 561 23.81 5.91 15.75
N GLU A 562 23.19 4.76 15.45
CA GLU A 562 22.53 4.53 14.17
C GLU A 562 21.36 5.49 13.92
N ASN A 563 20.57 5.80 14.95
CA ASN A 563 19.50 6.80 14.84
C ASN A 563 20.07 8.18 14.50
N SER A 564 21.09 8.62 15.24
CA SER A 564 21.76 9.92 15.02
C SER A 564 22.38 10.02 13.62
N GLN A 565 23.02 8.95 13.14
CA GLN A 565 23.65 8.91 11.82
C GLN A 565 22.60 8.95 10.70
N TYR A 566 21.52 8.19 10.82
CA TYR A 566 20.45 8.17 9.81
C TYR A 566 19.66 9.49 9.78
N LEU A 567 19.33 10.06 10.95
CA LEU A 567 18.72 11.38 11.04
C LEU A 567 19.64 12.47 10.45
N THR A 568 20.96 12.38 10.66
CA THR A 568 21.93 13.29 10.02
C THR A 568 21.94 13.13 8.49
N PHE A 569 21.85 11.91 7.97
CA PHE A 569 21.72 11.65 6.53
C PHE A 569 20.43 12.25 5.95
N ILE A 570 19.29 12.02 6.59
CA ILE A 570 17.98 12.55 6.14
C ILE A 570 17.95 14.09 6.21
N ASN A 571 18.45 14.69 7.31
CA ASN A 571 18.59 16.14 7.42
C ASN A 571 19.52 16.71 6.34
N GLY A 572 20.66 16.05 6.09
CA GLY A 572 21.60 16.45 5.03
C GLY A 572 21.00 16.34 3.63
N LEU A 573 20.18 15.32 3.36
CA LEU A 573 19.43 15.19 2.12
C LEU A 573 18.33 16.24 1.97
N LEU A 574 17.76 16.72 3.07
CA LEU A 574 16.80 17.83 3.14
C LEU A 574 17.49 19.22 3.22
N ASN A 575 18.79 19.33 2.96
CA ASN A 575 19.54 20.59 3.08
C ASN A 575 19.36 21.29 4.45
N ASN A 576 19.19 20.51 5.52
CA ASN A 576 18.88 20.92 6.90
C ASN A 576 17.58 21.72 7.06
N PHE A 577 16.56 21.43 6.24
CA PHE A 577 15.22 22.01 6.33
C PHE A 577 14.65 22.06 7.76
N GLN A 578 14.32 23.27 8.21
CA GLN A 578 13.47 23.53 9.37
C GLN A 578 12.72 24.85 9.20
N LEU A 579 11.40 24.84 9.38
CA LEU A 579 10.54 26.03 9.49
C LEU A 579 10.40 26.47 10.94
N LYS A 580 10.29 27.77 11.17
CA LYS A 580 9.93 28.40 12.46
C LYS A 580 9.03 29.59 12.22
N HIS A 581 8.12 29.85 13.14
CA HIS A 581 7.23 31.00 13.11
C HIS A 581 6.88 31.40 14.55
N GLU A 582 6.58 32.68 14.83
CA GLU A 582 6.28 33.14 16.20
C GLU A 582 4.91 32.65 16.69
N THR A 583 3.88 32.69 15.84
CA THR A 583 2.50 32.29 16.18
C THR A 583 2.02 30.99 15.52
N GLU A 584 2.20 30.85 14.20
CA GLU A 584 1.66 29.73 13.43
C GLU A 584 2.38 28.39 13.66
N ALA A 585 1.58 27.32 13.74
CA ALA A 585 2.07 25.97 14.03
C ALA A 585 2.64 25.29 12.78
N VAL A 586 3.95 25.45 12.54
CA VAL A 586 4.66 24.86 11.39
C VAL A 586 5.38 23.54 11.69
N GLU A 587 5.43 23.10 12.95
CA GLU A 587 6.25 21.94 13.36
C GLU A 587 5.78 20.61 12.74
N SER A 588 4.50 20.49 12.39
CA SER A 588 4.00 19.32 11.65
C SER A 588 4.69 19.17 10.28
N MET A 589 5.09 20.26 9.63
CA MET A 589 5.86 20.21 8.38
C MET A 589 7.31 19.77 8.59
N ASN A 590 7.93 20.15 9.71
CA ASN A 590 9.28 19.74 10.07
C ASN A 590 9.35 18.22 10.30
N VAL A 591 8.41 17.68 11.08
CA VAL A 591 8.25 16.24 11.29
C VAL A 591 7.94 15.53 9.97
N LEU A 592 6.89 15.97 9.26
CA LEU A 592 6.42 15.28 8.05
C LEU A 592 7.49 15.22 6.95
N SER A 593 8.29 16.28 6.78
CA SER A 593 9.33 16.33 5.74
C SER A 593 10.35 15.20 5.85
N ARG A 594 10.73 14.83 7.08
CA ARG A 594 11.69 13.74 7.37
C ARG A 594 11.06 12.38 7.07
N TRP A 595 9.81 12.19 7.51
CA TRP A 595 9.05 10.97 7.25
C TRP A 595 8.71 10.78 5.76
N TYR A 596 8.32 11.83 5.04
CA TYR A 596 8.03 11.76 3.61
C TYR A 596 9.30 11.60 2.76
N THR A 597 10.44 12.15 3.19
CA THR A 597 11.76 11.79 2.62
C THR A 597 12.02 10.29 2.76
N HIS A 598 11.83 9.72 3.96
CA HIS A 598 11.98 8.28 4.16
C HIS A 598 10.99 7.46 3.29
N ASN A 599 9.71 7.85 3.25
CA ASN A 599 8.68 7.15 2.45
C ASN A 599 9.04 7.20 0.94
N MET A 600 9.60 8.31 0.45
CA MET A 600 10.12 8.45 -0.91
C MET A 600 11.35 7.55 -1.14
N LEU A 601 12.28 7.45 -0.18
CA LEU A 601 13.44 6.56 -0.28
C LEU A 601 13.02 5.08 -0.34
N VAL A 602 11.96 4.67 0.38
CA VAL A 602 11.38 3.33 0.23
C VAL A 602 10.87 3.13 -1.21
N HIS A 603 10.00 4.02 -1.68
CA HIS A 603 9.46 3.97 -3.05
C HIS A 603 10.55 3.96 -4.14
N TYR A 604 11.70 4.60 -3.90
CA TYR A 604 12.82 4.66 -4.83
C TYR A 604 13.78 3.45 -4.75
N LEU A 605 14.31 3.14 -3.56
CA LEU A 605 15.42 2.19 -3.37
C LEU A 605 14.98 0.76 -3.05
N SER A 606 13.77 0.59 -2.51
CA SER A 606 13.22 -0.70 -2.12
C SER A 606 11.70 -0.71 -2.36
N PRO A 607 11.22 -0.81 -3.62
CA PRO A 607 9.80 -0.62 -3.93
C PRO A 607 8.88 -1.65 -3.27
N HIS A 608 8.21 -1.24 -2.19
CA HIS A 608 7.10 -1.94 -1.52
C HIS A 608 6.40 -0.97 -0.54
N GLY A 609 5.20 -1.33 -0.11
CA GLY A 609 4.42 -0.62 0.92
C GLY A 609 3.83 -1.58 1.94
N LEU A 610 3.08 -1.06 2.91
CA LEU A 610 2.51 -1.88 3.98
C LEU A 610 1.40 -2.80 3.44
N GLU A 611 0.42 -2.24 2.73
CA GLU A 611 -0.58 -3.03 2.00
C GLU A 611 -0.06 -3.56 0.67
N GLN A 612 0.81 -2.80 -0.02
CA GLN A 612 1.39 -3.18 -1.31
C GLN A 612 2.79 -3.79 -1.11
N TYR A 613 2.87 -4.91 -0.39
CA TYR A 613 4.13 -5.62 -0.17
C TYR A 613 4.71 -6.21 -1.48
N GLY A 614 3.86 -6.50 -2.47
CA GLY A 614 4.28 -6.88 -3.83
C GLY A 614 4.66 -5.65 -4.66
N GLY A 615 5.94 -5.56 -5.04
CA GLY A 615 6.49 -4.43 -5.81
C GLY A 615 7.78 -4.82 -6.55
N ALA A 616 8.92 -4.45 -5.96
CA ALA A 616 10.30 -4.59 -6.45
C ALA A 616 10.64 -3.81 -7.73
N ALA A 617 9.76 -3.79 -8.72
CA ALA A 617 9.92 -3.02 -9.94
C ALA A 617 9.79 -1.51 -9.73
N TRP A 618 10.37 -0.73 -10.64
CA TRP A 618 9.97 0.66 -10.84
C TRP A 618 8.81 0.72 -11.83
N GLY A 619 7.73 1.42 -11.46
CA GLY A 619 6.77 1.93 -12.43
C GLY A 619 7.41 3.08 -13.23
N THR A 620 7.35 3.03 -14.56
CA THR A 620 8.05 4.00 -15.43
C THR A 620 7.58 5.43 -15.18
N ARG A 621 6.26 5.61 -15.03
CA ARG A 621 5.61 6.87 -14.59
C ARG A 621 5.98 7.29 -13.16
N ASP A 622 6.24 6.32 -12.28
CA ASP A 622 6.34 6.57 -10.85
C ASP A 622 7.76 7.00 -10.45
N VAL A 623 8.79 6.34 -10.98
CA VAL A 623 10.19 6.79 -10.78
C VAL A 623 10.45 8.15 -11.43
N SER A 624 9.76 8.44 -12.54
CA SER A 624 9.81 9.72 -13.25
C SER A 624 9.08 10.87 -12.55
N GLN A 625 8.35 10.58 -11.46
CA GLN A 625 7.66 11.57 -10.64
C GLN A 625 8.24 11.67 -9.24
N GLY A 626 7.86 10.77 -8.31
CA GLY A 626 8.18 10.91 -6.89
C GLY A 626 9.67 11.09 -6.62
N PRO A 627 10.52 10.12 -7.01
CA PRO A 627 11.96 10.22 -6.83
C PRO A 627 12.58 11.37 -7.63
N THR A 628 12.24 11.51 -8.91
CA THR A 628 12.84 12.54 -9.78
C THR A 628 12.55 13.96 -9.30
N GLU A 629 11.29 14.28 -8.99
CA GLU A 629 10.90 15.61 -8.51
C GLU A 629 11.46 15.89 -7.12
N TYR A 630 11.49 14.89 -6.23
CA TYR A 630 12.17 15.02 -4.93
C TYR A 630 13.64 15.40 -5.10
N PHE A 631 14.39 14.61 -5.89
CA PHE A 631 15.83 14.85 -6.06
C PHE A 631 16.13 16.18 -6.78
N PHE A 632 15.24 16.69 -7.64
CA PHE A 632 15.37 18.07 -8.13
C PHE A 632 15.13 19.13 -7.05
N ALA A 633 14.09 18.97 -6.22
CA ALA A 633 13.74 19.90 -5.15
C ALA A 633 14.86 20.02 -4.08
N VAL A 634 15.52 18.91 -3.74
CA VAL A 634 16.68 18.90 -2.82
C VAL A 634 18.04 19.07 -3.51
N ASN A 635 18.06 19.43 -4.79
CA ASN A 635 19.27 19.74 -5.56
C ASN A 635 20.30 18.58 -5.68
N ARG A 636 19.79 17.38 -6.02
CA ARG A 636 20.54 16.13 -6.29
C ARG A 636 20.39 15.64 -7.75
N PRO A 637 20.71 16.46 -8.78
CA PRO A 637 20.50 16.10 -10.17
C PRO A 637 21.31 14.86 -10.62
N GLU A 638 22.42 14.52 -9.95
CA GLU A 638 23.24 13.34 -10.24
C GLU A 638 22.47 12.02 -10.06
N VAL A 639 21.52 11.99 -9.11
CA VAL A 639 20.63 10.84 -8.91
C VAL A 639 19.63 10.75 -10.07
N VAL A 640 19.11 11.88 -10.54
CA VAL A 640 18.20 11.92 -11.69
C VAL A 640 18.89 11.50 -12.99
N GLY A 641 20.15 11.89 -13.21
CA GLY A 641 20.94 11.37 -14.35
C GLY A 641 21.07 9.85 -14.33
N SER A 642 21.18 9.26 -13.14
CA SER A 642 21.20 7.80 -12.94
C SER A 642 19.82 7.16 -13.17
N ILE A 643 18.73 7.84 -12.82
CA ILE A 643 17.34 7.43 -13.15
C ILE A 643 17.14 7.44 -14.67
N ILE A 644 17.49 8.54 -15.36
CA ILE A 644 17.40 8.67 -16.83
C ILE A 644 18.08 7.48 -17.51
N LYS A 645 19.33 7.17 -17.14
CA LYS A 645 20.07 6.02 -17.71
C LYS A 645 19.30 4.71 -17.57
N ASN A 646 18.74 4.42 -16.39
CA ASN A 646 18.06 3.16 -16.10
C ASN A 646 16.66 3.07 -16.75
N VAL A 647 15.93 4.18 -16.80
CA VAL A 647 14.65 4.28 -17.51
C VAL A 647 14.88 4.09 -19.01
N TYR A 648 15.78 4.85 -19.64
CA TYR A 648 16.02 4.74 -21.09
C TYR A 648 16.65 3.41 -21.50
N ALA A 649 17.39 2.73 -20.62
CA ALA A 649 17.83 1.35 -20.85
C ALA A 649 16.67 0.35 -20.99
N ASN A 650 15.46 0.70 -20.55
CA ASN A 650 14.24 -0.11 -20.66
C ASN A 650 13.28 0.35 -21.77
N GLN A 651 13.68 1.30 -22.62
CA GLN A 651 12.95 1.63 -23.84
C GLN A 651 13.02 0.47 -24.84
N PHE A 652 11.91 0.15 -25.50
CA PHE A 652 11.86 -0.95 -26.46
C PHE A 652 12.53 -0.59 -27.80
N ALA A 653 13.25 -1.56 -28.36
CA ALA A 653 14.11 -1.38 -29.53
C ALA A 653 13.32 -1.26 -30.86
N ASP A 654 12.11 -1.80 -30.92
CA ASP A 654 11.25 -1.87 -32.10
C ASP A 654 10.51 -0.54 -32.33
N ASP A 655 9.68 -0.12 -31.38
CA ASP A 655 8.77 1.04 -31.52
C ASP A 655 9.26 2.30 -30.78
N GLY A 656 9.94 2.14 -29.64
CA GLY A 656 10.43 3.23 -28.82
C GLY A 656 9.57 3.55 -27.59
N ASN A 657 8.57 2.71 -27.28
CA ASN A 657 7.77 2.82 -26.07
C ASN A 657 8.47 2.15 -24.86
N TRP A 658 7.84 2.20 -23.69
CA TRP A 658 8.31 1.59 -22.45
C TRP A 658 7.35 0.54 -21.91
N PRO A 659 7.81 -0.37 -21.05
CA PRO A 659 6.94 -1.17 -20.20
C PRO A 659 6.25 -0.28 -19.14
N GLN A 660 5.05 -0.66 -18.68
CA GLN A 660 4.38 0.00 -17.54
C GLN A 660 5.29 0.04 -16.29
N TRP A 661 6.00 -1.07 -16.04
CA TRP A 661 6.96 -1.25 -14.96
C TRP A 661 8.08 -2.22 -15.37
N PHE A 662 9.25 -2.10 -14.75
CA PHE A 662 10.40 -2.98 -15.00
C PHE A 662 11.24 -3.20 -13.72
N MET A 663 11.86 -4.38 -13.61
CA MET A 663 12.94 -4.59 -12.64
C MET A 663 14.18 -3.80 -13.07
N PHE A 664 14.74 -3.00 -12.16
CA PHE A 664 15.97 -2.21 -12.37
C PHE A 664 17.25 -2.96 -11.95
N ASP A 665 17.12 -4.24 -11.58
CA ASP A 665 18.20 -5.10 -11.10
C ASP A 665 18.44 -6.29 -12.06
N ARG A 666 19.03 -7.40 -11.58
CA ARG A 666 19.35 -8.55 -12.45
C ARG A 666 18.14 -9.33 -12.93
N TYR A 667 16.95 -9.18 -12.33
CA TYR A 667 15.73 -9.81 -12.82
C TYR A 667 15.18 -9.11 -14.08
N GLU A 668 16.06 -8.68 -14.99
CA GLU A 668 15.76 -7.75 -16.08
C GLU A 668 14.72 -8.28 -17.07
N LYS A 669 14.48 -9.59 -17.11
CA LYS A 669 13.46 -10.23 -17.95
C LYS A 669 12.04 -10.02 -17.40
N GLN A 670 11.90 -9.58 -16.16
CA GLN A 670 10.60 -9.32 -15.52
C GLN A 670 10.20 -7.85 -15.71
N LYS A 671 9.27 -7.62 -16.63
CA LYS A 671 8.62 -6.33 -16.91
C LYS A 671 7.25 -6.55 -17.53
N ALA A 672 6.45 -5.49 -17.58
CA ALA A 672 5.27 -5.47 -18.46
C ALA A 672 5.70 -5.44 -19.94
N ASP A 673 4.86 -5.97 -20.84
CA ASP A 673 5.05 -5.79 -22.30
C ASP A 673 4.43 -4.46 -22.76
N GLU A 674 3.17 -4.22 -22.37
CA GLU A 674 2.41 -3.02 -22.72
C GLU A 674 2.43 -1.95 -21.61
N SER A 675 1.90 -0.76 -21.95
CA SER A 675 1.85 0.41 -21.08
C SER A 675 0.68 1.33 -21.42
N HIS A 676 0.27 2.17 -20.47
CA HIS A 676 -0.70 3.24 -20.71
C HIS A 676 -0.14 4.30 -21.67
N GLY A 677 -1.03 5.05 -22.34
CA GLY A 677 -0.67 6.04 -23.35
C GLY A 677 0.08 7.26 -22.81
N ASP A 678 0.08 7.49 -21.50
CA ASP A 678 0.86 8.55 -20.87
C ASP A 678 2.30 8.15 -20.51
N ILE A 679 2.61 6.84 -20.46
CA ILE A 679 3.92 6.34 -20.04
C ILE A 679 5.05 6.88 -20.94
N ILE A 680 4.80 7.02 -22.25
CA ILE A 680 5.73 7.59 -23.24
C ILE A 680 6.13 9.05 -22.93
N VAL A 681 5.34 9.80 -22.16
CA VAL A 681 5.60 11.25 -21.95
C VAL A 681 6.50 11.49 -20.73
N TRP A 682 6.57 10.54 -19.80
CA TRP A 682 7.32 10.70 -18.54
C TRP A 682 8.85 10.61 -18.68
N PRO A 683 9.45 9.69 -19.46
CA PRO A 683 10.89 9.69 -19.72
C PRO A 683 11.35 10.97 -20.43
N MET A 684 10.61 11.42 -21.46
CA MET A 684 10.84 12.71 -22.12
C MET A 684 10.81 13.88 -21.12
N LYS A 685 9.86 13.87 -20.17
CA LYS A 685 9.75 14.91 -19.13
C LYS A 685 11.00 14.97 -18.24
N ILE A 686 11.51 13.84 -17.77
CA ILE A 686 12.68 13.84 -16.87
C ILE A 686 13.95 14.32 -17.58
N VAL A 687 14.09 14.08 -18.89
CA VAL A 687 15.19 14.66 -19.70
C VAL A 687 15.01 16.17 -19.84
N ALA A 688 13.82 16.66 -20.17
CA ALA A 688 13.55 18.10 -20.30
C ALA A 688 13.75 18.85 -18.96
N ASP A 689 13.34 18.25 -17.84
CA ASP A 689 13.55 18.79 -16.50
C ASP A 689 15.02 18.78 -16.10
N TYR A 690 15.75 17.69 -16.38
CA TYR A 690 17.19 17.59 -16.13
C TYR A 690 17.97 18.65 -16.89
N LEU A 691 17.78 18.75 -18.21
CA LEU A 691 18.49 19.72 -19.06
C LEU A 691 18.21 21.17 -18.64
N ALA A 692 16.97 21.47 -18.23
CA ALA A 692 16.61 22.78 -17.69
C ALA A 692 17.33 23.08 -16.35
N LYS A 693 17.37 22.10 -15.44
CA LYS A 693 18.01 22.24 -14.12
C LYS A 693 19.55 22.32 -14.21
N THR A 694 20.19 21.53 -15.07
CA THR A 694 21.65 21.30 -15.03
C THR A 694 22.42 21.97 -16.16
N LYS A 695 21.76 22.35 -17.26
CA LYS A 695 22.42 22.73 -18.52
C LYS A 695 23.54 21.74 -18.91
N ASP A 696 23.41 20.46 -18.53
CA ASP A 696 24.34 19.40 -18.88
C ASP A 696 23.81 18.66 -20.12
N PHE A 697 24.10 19.23 -21.28
CA PHE A 697 23.72 18.65 -22.56
C PHE A 697 24.58 17.44 -22.96
N GLU A 698 25.68 17.15 -22.26
CA GLU A 698 26.52 15.97 -22.58
C GLU A 698 25.82 14.65 -22.21
N ILE A 699 24.83 14.68 -21.30
CA ILE A 699 23.97 13.51 -21.03
C ILE A 699 23.29 12.99 -22.31
N LEU A 700 22.98 13.87 -23.27
CA LEU A 700 22.37 13.50 -24.56
C LEU A 700 23.29 12.65 -25.43
N ASN A 701 24.62 12.72 -25.23
CA ASN A 701 25.61 11.92 -25.92
C ASN A 701 25.85 10.55 -25.25
N GLN A 702 25.33 10.33 -24.04
CA GLN A 702 25.53 9.09 -23.28
C GLN A 702 25.00 7.88 -24.05
N LYS A 703 25.81 6.82 -24.14
CA LYS A 703 25.44 5.59 -24.84
C LYS A 703 24.67 4.64 -23.92
N ILE A 704 23.45 4.30 -24.33
CA ILE A 704 22.48 3.49 -23.60
C ILE A 704 21.95 2.40 -24.56
N PRO A 705 21.77 1.13 -24.14
CA PRO A 705 21.14 0.10 -24.96
C PRO A 705 19.60 0.23 -24.91
N TYR A 706 18.91 -0.26 -25.95
CA TYR A 706 17.47 -0.52 -25.85
C TYR A 706 17.22 -1.86 -25.16
N THR A 707 15.94 -2.20 -24.93
CA THR A 707 15.47 -3.54 -24.57
C THR A 707 14.80 -4.20 -25.78
N ASP A 708 15.11 -5.47 -26.05
CA ASP A 708 14.37 -6.27 -27.03
C ASP A 708 13.02 -6.67 -26.44
N ARG A 709 11.92 -6.40 -27.16
CA ARG A 709 10.55 -6.68 -26.68
C ARG A 709 10.23 -8.19 -26.61
N THR A 710 10.87 -9.02 -27.44
CA THR A 710 10.61 -10.47 -27.49
C THR A 710 11.37 -11.24 -26.41
N THR A 711 12.58 -10.79 -26.05
CA THR A 711 13.42 -11.47 -25.03
C THR A 711 13.51 -10.73 -23.69
N PHE A 712 13.06 -9.48 -23.63
CA PHE A 712 13.19 -8.53 -22.50
C PHE A 712 14.62 -8.21 -22.04
N THR A 713 15.65 -8.69 -22.74
CA THR A 713 17.07 -8.42 -22.47
C THR A 713 17.56 -7.15 -23.18
N LYS A 714 18.68 -6.57 -22.73
CA LYS A 714 19.30 -5.42 -23.43
C LYS A 714 19.82 -5.76 -24.82
N THR A 715 19.77 -4.78 -25.73
CA THR A 715 20.42 -4.86 -27.04
C THR A 715 21.95 -4.83 -26.91
N THR A 716 22.66 -5.47 -27.84
CA THR A 716 24.13 -5.47 -27.87
C THR A 716 24.71 -4.12 -28.31
N GLU A 717 23.99 -3.36 -29.12
CA GLU A 717 24.33 -1.99 -29.50
C GLU A 717 23.73 -0.98 -28.52
N ALA A 718 24.40 0.18 -28.41
CA ALA A 718 24.00 1.30 -27.56
C ALA A 718 24.03 2.62 -28.34
N TYR A 719 23.00 3.43 -28.17
CA TYR A 719 22.70 4.64 -28.94
C TYR A 719 22.76 5.88 -28.05
N ALA A 720 22.88 7.08 -28.63
CA ALA A 720 22.93 8.29 -27.80
C ALA A 720 21.54 8.52 -27.18
N LEU A 721 21.47 9.06 -25.96
CA LEU A 721 20.18 9.42 -25.35
C LEU A 721 19.34 10.35 -26.25
N LEU A 722 19.97 11.21 -27.07
CA LEU A 722 19.25 11.98 -28.10
C LEU A 722 18.57 11.10 -29.17
N ASP A 723 19.17 9.98 -29.55
CA ASP A 723 18.59 9.02 -30.52
C ASP A 723 17.35 8.34 -29.90
N HIS A 724 17.45 7.97 -28.62
CA HIS A 724 16.34 7.42 -27.83
C HIS A 724 15.15 8.39 -27.72
N VAL A 725 15.41 9.65 -27.37
CA VAL A 725 14.41 10.73 -27.29
C VAL A 725 13.79 11.01 -28.66
N LYS A 726 14.58 10.98 -29.74
CA LYS A 726 14.07 11.11 -31.11
C LYS A 726 13.12 9.96 -31.49
N LYS A 727 13.40 8.74 -31.05
CA LYS A 727 12.53 7.57 -31.26
C LYS A 727 11.23 7.63 -30.45
N GLU A 728 11.31 8.06 -29.19
CA GLU A 728 10.17 8.32 -28.29
C GLU A 728 9.19 9.36 -28.86
N ILE A 729 9.72 10.43 -29.46
CA ILE A 729 8.91 11.45 -30.11
C ILE A 729 8.31 10.93 -31.42
N GLN A 730 9.07 10.20 -32.25
CA GLN A 730 8.54 9.56 -33.46
C GLN A 730 7.38 8.61 -33.13
N PHE A 731 7.51 7.81 -32.06
CA PHE A 731 6.40 6.97 -31.58
C PHE A 731 5.16 7.80 -31.26
N THR A 732 5.33 8.95 -30.58
CA THR A 732 4.24 9.86 -30.25
C THR A 732 3.57 10.42 -31.50
N GLU A 733 4.35 10.82 -32.51
CA GLU A 733 3.83 11.31 -33.80
C GLU A 733 3.07 10.23 -34.59
N ASP A 734 3.59 9.00 -34.61
CA ASP A 734 2.98 7.86 -35.30
C ASP A 734 1.67 7.37 -34.64
N HIS A 735 1.44 7.73 -33.37
CA HIS A 735 0.29 7.30 -32.55
C HIS A 735 -0.70 8.44 -32.19
N PHE A 736 -0.69 9.56 -32.92
CA PHE A 736 -1.78 10.52 -32.84
C PHE A 736 -3.10 9.98 -33.41
N LEU A 737 -4.24 10.50 -32.94
CA LEU A 737 -5.54 10.23 -33.57
C LEU A 737 -5.53 10.72 -35.03
N GLN A 738 -6.07 9.90 -35.94
CA GLN A 738 -5.92 10.09 -37.39
C GLN A 738 -6.36 11.49 -37.86
N GLY A 739 -5.41 12.24 -38.43
CA GLY A 739 -5.67 13.60 -38.95
C GLY A 739 -5.62 14.69 -37.89
N THR A 740 -5.04 14.42 -36.72
CA THR A 740 -4.85 15.35 -35.60
C THR A 740 -3.46 15.20 -34.99
N TYR A 741 -3.15 16.05 -34.01
CA TYR A 741 -1.99 15.99 -33.11
C TYR A 741 -2.38 15.61 -31.67
N LEU A 742 -3.52 14.91 -31.49
CA LEU A 742 -4.00 14.45 -30.19
C LEU A 742 -3.40 13.08 -29.87
N SER A 743 -2.62 12.96 -28.78
CA SER A 743 -2.12 11.69 -28.26
C SER A 743 -3.25 10.70 -28.01
N CYS A 744 -3.20 9.54 -28.67
CA CYS A 744 -4.16 8.46 -28.47
C CYS A 744 -4.13 7.95 -27.01
N TYR A 745 -5.29 7.58 -26.48
CA TYR A 745 -5.42 7.08 -25.12
C TYR A 745 -4.71 5.75 -24.88
N SER A 746 -4.62 4.90 -25.91
CA SER A 746 -4.11 3.53 -25.79
C SER A 746 -4.77 2.81 -24.59
N ASP A 747 -4.02 2.10 -23.74
CA ASP A 747 -4.56 1.37 -22.59
C ASP A 747 -4.94 2.23 -21.37
N GLY A 748 -4.68 3.54 -21.38
CA GLY A 748 -5.03 4.39 -20.24
C GLY A 748 -4.28 5.73 -20.18
N ASP A 749 -4.58 6.51 -19.14
CA ASP A 749 -3.72 7.59 -18.66
C ASP A 749 -3.28 7.31 -17.21
N TRP A 750 -2.89 8.35 -16.48
CA TRP A 750 -2.50 8.28 -15.08
C TRP A 750 -3.56 7.64 -14.17
N ASP A 751 -4.86 7.79 -14.46
CA ASP A 751 -5.90 7.11 -13.67
C ASP A 751 -5.99 5.66 -14.13
N ASP A 752 -5.23 4.84 -13.40
CA ASP A 752 -5.14 3.41 -13.63
C ASP A 752 -6.50 2.70 -13.63
N THR A 753 -7.55 3.27 -13.03
CA THR A 753 -8.88 2.65 -12.99
C THR A 753 -9.74 2.91 -14.23
N LEU A 754 -9.41 3.94 -15.02
CA LEU A 754 -10.15 4.38 -16.21
C LEU A 754 -9.67 3.73 -17.52
N GLN A 755 -8.92 2.62 -17.44
CA GLN A 755 -8.55 1.80 -18.60
C GLN A 755 -9.79 1.53 -19.50
N PRO A 756 -9.67 1.69 -20.83
CA PRO A 756 -10.81 1.62 -21.73
C PRO A 756 -11.40 0.21 -21.74
N TYR A 757 -12.74 0.14 -21.77
CA TYR A 757 -13.44 -1.15 -21.81
C TYR A 757 -13.17 -1.93 -23.10
N ASP A 758 -13.09 -1.25 -24.26
CA ASP A 758 -12.94 -1.90 -25.57
C ASP A 758 -11.85 -1.30 -26.48
N ASN A 759 -11.59 -1.98 -27.60
CA ASN A 759 -10.60 -1.58 -28.60
C ASN A 759 -10.97 -0.33 -29.40
N LYS A 760 -12.24 0.11 -29.42
CA LYS A 760 -12.63 1.37 -30.06
C LYS A 760 -12.21 2.54 -29.20
N LEU A 761 -12.50 2.49 -27.90
CA LEU A 761 -12.04 3.47 -26.93
C LEU A 761 -10.50 3.53 -26.89
N LYS A 762 -9.81 2.38 -26.89
CA LYS A 762 -8.33 2.32 -26.98
C LYS A 762 -7.76 3.06 -28.20
N LYS A 763 -8.47 3.07 -29.34
CA LYS A 763 -7.96 3.61 -30.62
C LYS A 763 -8.42 5.05 -30.93
N TYR A 764 -9.63 5.43 -30.53
CA TYR A 764 -10.31 6.65 -30.99
C TYR A 764 -10.56 7.67 -29.88
N MET A 765 -10.13 7.38 -28.65
CA MET A 765 -10.19 8.33 -27.53
C MET A 765 -8.85 9.03 -27.33
N ALA A 766 -8.88 10.29 -26.90
CA ALA A 766 -7.72 11.02 -26.38
C ALA A 766 -8.06 11.63 -25.01
N SER A 767 -7.14 11.50 -24.06
CA SER A 767 -7.26 12.15 -22.74
C SER A 767 -6.76 13.59 -22.84
N SER A 768 -7.62 14.54 -22.45
CA SER A 768 -7.26 15.96 -22.42
C SER A 768 -6.11 16.23 -21.44
N TRP A 769 -5.95 15.40 -20.41
CA TRP A 769 -4.81 15.46 -19.51
C TRP A 769 -3.51 14.98 -20.18
N THR A 770 -3.54 13.87 -20.92
CA THR A 770 -2.35 13.36 -21.63
C THR A 770 -1.90 14.34 -22.69
N VAL A 771 -2.81 14.90 -23.51
CA VAL A 771 -2.46 15.90 -24.53
C VAL A 771 -1.85 17.17 -23.92
N ALA A 772 -2.40 17.65 -22.79
CA ALA A 772 -1.82 18.79 -22.07
C ALA A 772 -0.42 18.50 -21.50
N LEU A 773 -0.17 17.26 -21.04
CA LEU A 773 1.16 16.80 -20.61
C LEU A 773 2.14 16.69 -21.80
N THR A 774 1.72 16.13 -22.93
CA THR A 774 2.53 16.03 -24.16
C THR A 774 2.96 17.43 -24.62
N TYR A 775 2.03 18.39 -24.68
CA TYR A 775 2.35 19.78 -24.99
C TYR A 775 3.38 20.36 -24.01
N GLN A 776 3.15 20.25 -22.69
CA GLN A 776 4.04 20.79 -21.66
C GLN A 776 5.50 20.34 -21.86
N VAL A 777 5.69 19.06 -22.20
CA VAL A 777 7.01 18.46 -22.32
C VAL A 777 7.66 18.78 -23.67
N VAL A 778 6.93 18.64 -24.78
CA VAL A 778 7.46 18.91 -26.13
C VAL A 778 7.81 20.40 -26.29
N GLU A 779 6.99 21.31 -25.75
CA GLU A 779 7.26 22.76 -25.76
C GLU A 779 8.56 23.08 -25.02
N LYS A 780 8.71 22.58 -23.77
CA LYS A 780 9.92 22.77 -22.97
C LYS A 780 11.16 22.18 -23.65
N LEU A 781 11.05 20.96 -24.18
CA LEU A 781 12.16 20.27 -24.85
C LEU A 781 12.55 20.98 -26.16
N SER A 782 11.59 21.56 -26.89
CA SER A 782 11.87 22.35 -28.11
C SER A 782 12.84 23.50 -27.81
N ARG A 783 12.58 24.28 -26.75
CA ARG A 783 13.42 25.42 -26.33
C ARG A 783 14.83 24.97 -25.99
N LEU A 784 14.97 23.84 -25.29
CA LEU A 784 16.25 23.30 -24.84
C LEU A 784 17.06 22.70 -25.99
N LEU A 785 16.43 21.92 -26.88
CA LEU A 785 17.14 21.26 -27.98
C LEU A 785 17.54 22.22 -29.11
N VAL A 786 16.93 23.40 -29.23
CA VAL A 786 17.40 24.43 -30.18
C VAL A 786 18.88 24.82 -29.95
N GLU A 787 19.39 24.72 -28.72
CA GLU A 787 20.79 24.99 -28.37
C GLU A 787 21.79 23.97 -28.97
N ILE A 788 21.34 22.72 -29.23
CA ILE A 788 22.20 21.58 -29.63
C ILE A 788 21.88 21.05 -31.04
N ASP A 789 20.59 20.93 -31.38
CA ASP A 789 20.07 20.54 -32.69
C ASP A 789 18.96 21.53 -33.11
N SER A 790 19.38 22.67 -33.67
CA SER A 790 18.47 23.76 -34.06
C SER A 790 17.41 23.36 -35.09
N ASN A 791 17.62 22.27 -35.85
CA ASN A 791 16.61 21.78 -36.78
C ASN A 791 15.56 20.96 -36.04
N TYR A 792 15.99 20.02 -35.19
CA TYR A 792 15.07 19.20 -34.42
C TYR A 792 14.30 20.02 -33.36
N GLY A 793 14.94 20.98 -32.69
CA GLY A 793 14.25 21.90 -31.79
C GLY A 793 13.15 22.74 -32.47
N LYS A 794 13.32 23.10 -33.76
CA LYS A 794 12.25 23.76 -34.54
C LYS A 794 11.11 22.83 -34.90
N HIS A 795 11.41 21.58 -35.26
CA HIS A 795 10.41 20.52 -35.48
C HIS A 795 9.55 20.32 -34.23
N LEU A 796 10.18 20.21 -33.05
CA LEU A 796 9.44 20.11 -31.78
C LEU A 796 8.60 21.36 -31.47
N HIS A 797 9.05 22.55 -31.86
CA HIS A 797 8.28 23.77 -31.67
C HIS A 797 7.04 23.81 -32.59
N GLU A 798 7.18 23.36 -33.84
CA GLU A 798 6.05 23.18 -34.77
C GLU A 798 5.07 22.11 -34.25
N LEU A 799 5.60 20.98 -33.75
CA LEU A 799 4.81 19.92 -33.12
C LEU A 799 4.02 20.43 -31.91
N ALA A 800 4.66 21.13 -30.96
CA ALA A 800 3.98 21.74 -29.81
C ALA A 800 2.91 22.77 -30.24
N THR A 801 3.18 23.55 -31.29
CA THR A 801 2.22 24.51 -31.86
C THR A 801 0.98 23.80 -32.40
N ASN A 802 1.16 22.69 -33.11
CA ASN A 802 0.06 21.91 -33.68
C ASN A 802 -0.74 21.13 -32.60
N ILE A 803 -0.07 20.55 -31.61
CA ILE A 803 -0.72 19.94 -30.43
C ILE A 803 -1.60 20.97 -29.72
N LYS A 804 -1.08 22.20 -29.51
CA LYS A 804 -1.85 23.30 -28.91
C LYS A 804 -3.05 23.69 -29.77
N ALA A 805 -2.87 23.84 -31.08
CA ALA A 805 -3.96 24.20 -31.99
C ALA A 805 -5.11 23.16 -31.99
N ASP A 806 -4.79 21.86 -31.93
CA ASP A 806 -5.80 20.81 -31.82
C ASP A 806 -6.41 20.70 -30.41
N PHE A 807 -5.65 20.96 -29.35
CA PHE A 807 -6.21 21.11 -28.00
C PHE A 807 -7.22 22.26 -27.94
N GLU A 808 -6.88 23.43 -28.49
CA GLU A 808 -7.78 24.58 -28.60
C GLU A 808 -9.03 24.25 -29.45
N LYS A 809 -8.84 23.57 -30.60
CA LYS A 809 -9.92 23.23 -31.54
C LYS A 809 -10.92 22.22 -30.96
N TYR A 810 -10.44 21.14 -30.32
CA TYR A 810 -11.28 20.02 -29.93
C TYR A 810 -11.63 20.02 -28.43
N MET A 811 -10.68 20.36 -27.56
CA MET A 811 -10.80 20.25 -26.09
C MET A 811 -11.19 21.57 -25.41
N LEU A 812 -10.97 22.72 -26.06
CA LEU A 812 -11.52 24.03 -25.67
C LEU A 812 -12.63 24.50 -26.64
N SER A 813 -13.31 23.54 -27.28
CA SER A 813 -14.48 23.78 -28.14
C SER A 813 -15.71 24.29 -27.37
N THR A 814 -15.69 24.20 -26.05
CA THR A 814 -16.67 24.79 -25.12
C THR A 814 -15.94 25.51 -23.98
N GLU A 815 -16.67 26.17 -23.07
CA GLU A 815 -16.09 26.83 -21.88
C GLU A 815 -15.37 25.85 -20.93
N THR A 816 -15.73 24.56 -20.94
CA THR A 816 -15.18 23.54 -20.01
C THR A 816 -14.41 22.47 -20.76
N ILE A 817 -13.19 22.17 -20.28
CA ILE A 817 -12.36 21.07 -20.80
C ILE A 817 -13.01 19.72 -20.45
N PRO A 818 -13.25 18.81 -21.41
CA PRO A 818 -13.77 17.48 -21.14
C PRO A 818 -12.68 16.58 -20.53
N GLY A 819 -13.09 15.53 -19.81
CA GLY A 819 -12.16 14.49 -19.33
C GLY A 819 -11.47 13.77 -20.49
N PHE A 820 -12.22 13.47 -21.55
CA PHE A 820 -11.75 12.84 -22.79
C PHE A 820 -12.51 13.37 -24.01
N VAL A 821 -11.90 13.26 -25.18
CA VAL A 821 -12.59 13.35 -26.48
C VAL A 821 -12.56 11.98 -27.16
N TYR A 822 -13.70 11.55 -27.72
CA TYR A 822 -13.81 10.35 -28.53
C TYR A 822 -14.19 10.76 -29.97
N MET A 823 -13.40 10.35 -30.95
CA MET A 823 -13.62 10.68 -32.36
C MET A 823 -13.15 9.56 -33.29
N GLU A 824 -14.08 8.94 -34.03
CA GLU A 824 -13.72 7.99 -35.10
C GLU A 824 -13.21 8.73 -36.36
N ASP A 825 -13.61 9.99 -36.53
CA ASP A 825 -13.10 10.93 -37.52
C ASP A 825 -13.12 12.38 -36.98
N PRO A 826 -12.30 13.31 -37.51
CA PRO A 826 -12.18 14.68 -36.97
C PRO A 826 -13.42 15.57 -37.07
N ASP A 827 -14.46 15.18 -37.81
CA ASP A 827 -15.70 15.95 -37.95
C ASP A 827 -16.77 15.53 -36.91
N HIS A 828 -16.61 14.37 -36.25
CA HIS A 828 -17.54 13.83 -35.26
C HIS A 828 -16.87 13.60 -33.90
N VAL A 829 -16.91 14.64 -33.05
CA VAL A 829 -16.32 14.62 -31.70
C VAL A 829 -17.39 14.42 -30.61
N GLU A 830 -17.25 13.35 -29.82
CA GLU A 830 -18.00 13.09 -28.58
C GLU A 830 -17.16 13.57 -27.37
N LEU A 831 -17.74 14.45 -26.54
CA LEU A 831 -17.12 14.92 -25.30
C LEU A 831 -17.53 14.00 -24.14
N MET A 832 -16.56 13.34 -23.50
CA MET A 832 -16.78 12.42 -22.38
C MET A 832 -16.23 12.97 -21.07
N ILE A 833 -16.94 12.72 -19.97
CA ILE A 833 -16.76 13.36 -18.66
C ILE A 833 -16.77 14.89 -18.83
N HIS A 834 -17.95 15.40 -19.18
CA HIS A 834 -18.21 16.78 -19.58
C HIS A 834 -19.68 17.11 -19.25
N PRO A 835 -20.10 18.38 -19.00
CA PRO A 835 -21.49 18.69 -18.66
C PRO A 835 -22.56 18.25 -19.69
N SER A 836 -22.17 17.96 -20.93
CA SER A 836 -23.04 17.39 -21.97
C SER A 836 -23.08 15.86 -21.99
N ASP A 837 -22.22 15.16 -21.26
CA ASP A 837 -22.09 13.69 -21.29
C ASP A 837 -23.28 13.02 -20.56
N GLN A 838 -24.18 12.41 -21.35
CA GLN A 838 -25.31 11.61 -20.85
C GLN A 838 -25.00 10.10 -20.77
N LYS A 839 -23.81 9.67 -21.21
CA LYS A 839 -23.40 8.26 -21.32
C LYS A 839 -22.71 7.78 -20.04
N THR A 840 -21.75 8.56 -19.53
CA THR A 840 -21.18 8.34 -18.19
C THR A 840 -21.97 9.08 -17.12
N GLY A 841 -22.59 10.21 -17.47
CA GLY A 841 -23.28 11.13 -16.56
C GLY A 841 -22.35 11.98 -15.69
N ILE A 842 -21.02 11.77 -15.77
CA ILE A 842 -20.01 12.49 -15.00
C ILE A 842 -19.71 13.80 -15.74
N GLN A 843 -19.60 14.92 -15.02
CA GLN A 843 -19.58 16.25 -15.63
C GLN A 843 -18.19 16.88 -15.65
N TYR A 844 -17.36 16.61 -14.64
CA TYR A 844 -16.09 17.30 -14.44
C TYR A 844 -14.98 16.32 -14.03
N ARG A 845 -13.78 16.51 -14.58
CA ARG A 845 -12.56 15.76 -14.23
C ARG A 845 -11.46 16.74 -13.80
N LEU A 846 -10.83 16.50 -12.65
CA LEU A 846 -9.79 17.36 -12.07
C LEU A 846 -8.53 17.44 -12.95
N LEU A 847 -8.11 16.29 -13.50
CA LEU A 847 -6.81 16.12 -14.14
C LEU A 847 -6.57 17.10 -15.31
N PRO A 848 -7.44 17.17 -16.34
CA PRO A 848 -7.22 18.10 -17.45
C PRO A 848 -7.12 19.56 -17.01
N MET A 849 -7.92 19.96 -16.01
CA MET A 849 -7.95 21.32 -15.48
C MET A 849 -6.61 21.69 -14.85
N THR A 850 -6.12 20.90 -13.89
CA THR A 850 -4.85 21.18 -13.21
C THR A 850 -3.66 21.08 -14.16
N ARG A 851 -3.60 20.06 -15.04
CA ARG A 851 -2.49 19.92 -16.00
C ARG A 851 -2.47 21.07 -17.02
N SER A 852 -3.61 21.54 -17.51
CA SER A 852 -3.65 22.67 -18.46
C SER A 852 -3.26 24.01 -17.82
N MET A 853 -3.59 24.22 -16.54
CA MET A 853 -3.06 25.35 -15.75
C MET A 853 -1.54 25.29 -15.64
N ILE A 854 -1.00 24.15 -15.18
CA ILE A 854 0.44 23.90 -15.00
C ILE A 854 1.21 24.05 -16.32
N ALA A 855 0.63 23.57 -17.42
CA ALA A 855 1.22 23.58 -18.76
C ALA A 855 1.16 24.96 -19.46
N GLU A 856 0.57 26.00 -18.86
CA GLU A 856 0.37 27.32 -19.48
C GLU A 856 -0.44 27.25 -20.80
N LEU A 857 -1.40 26.32 -20.89
CA LEU A 857 -2.26 26.17 -22.06
C LEU A 857 -3.48 27.11 -22.04
N LEU A 858 -3.89 27.57 -20.85
CA LEU A 858 -5.11 28.36 -20.65
C LEU A 858 -4.84 29.86 -20.68
N THR A 859 -5.82 30.64 -21.12
CA THR A 859 -5.89 32.06 -20.77
C THR A 859 -6.20 32.24 -19.28
N VAL A 860 -6.02 33.46 -18.75
CA VAL A 860 -6.35 33.77 -17.35
C VAL A 860 -7.83 33.50 -17.06
N GLU A 861 -8.72 33.92 -17.97
CA GLU A 861 -10.16 33.72 -17.84
C GLU A 861 -10.55 32.24 -17.85
N GLN A 862 -9.89 31.43 -18.69
CA GLN A 862 -10.09 29.98 -18.72
C GLN A 862 -9.55 29.31 -17.45
N ALA A 863 -8.41 29.75 -16.92
CA ALA A 863 -7.87 29.21 -15.68
C ALA A 863 -8.79 29.51 -14.48
N GLU A 864 -9.26 30.76 -14.35
CA GLU A 864 -10.22 31.17 -13.32
C GLU A 864 -11.56 30.43 -13.41
N HIS A 865 -12.09 30.21 -14.62
CA HIS A 865 -13.30 29.39 -14.84
C HIS A 865 -13.13 27.96 -14.31
N HIS A 866 -12.02 27.30 -14.66
CA HIS A 866 -11.75 25.94 -14.21
C HIS A 866 -11.41 25.87 -12.71
N TYR A 867 -10.77 26.88 -12.14
CA TYR A 867 -10.61 27.03 -10.70
C TYR A 867 -11.99 27.12 -10.01
N GLY A 868 -12.89 27.95 -10.53
CA GLY A 868 -14.29 28.03 -10.09
C GLY A 868 -15.01 26.68 -10.09
N ILE A 869 -14.85 25.89 -11.16
CA ILE A 869 -15.38 24.51 -11.23
C ILE A 869 -14.78 23.61 -10.15
N ILE A 870 -13.47 23.68 -9.91
CA ILE A 870 -12.81 22.89 -8.86
C ILE A 870 -13.38 23.26 -7.49
N LYS A 871 -13.46 24.56 -7.17
CA LYS A 871 -14.02 25.08 -5.92
C LYS A 871 -15.49 24.66 -5.73
N GLU A 872 -16.31 24.79 -6.77
CA GLU A 872 -17.75 24.52 -6.67
C GLU A 872 -18.07 23.03 -6.68
N TYR A 873 -17.45 22.22 -7.55
CA TYR A 873 -17.86 20.83 -7.80
C TYR A 873 -16.92 19.76 -7.24
N LEU A 874 -15.61 20.04 -7.18
CA LEU A 874 -14.58 19.03 -6.90
C LEU A 874 -13.94 19.15 -5.51
N GLN A 875 -14.06 20.28 -4.82
CA GLN A 875 -13.52 20.46 -3.47
C GLN A 875 -14.47 19.96 -2.38
N PHE A 876 -13.90 19.20 -1.47
CA PHE A 876 -14.54 18.59 -0.30
C PHE A 876 -13.70 18.94 0.96
N PRO A 877 -14.19 18.71 2.19
CA PRO A 877 -13.45 19.02 3.41
C PRO A 877 -12.09 18.31 3.54
N ASP A 878 -11.94 17.15 2.89
CA ASP A 878 -10.73 16.33 2.83
C ASP A 878 -9.94 16.51 1.53
N GLY A 879 -10.26 17.55 0.74
CA GLY A 879 -9.51 17.97 -0.44
C GLY A 879 -10.27 17.85 -1.77
N VAL A 880 -9.58 18.12 -2.88
CA VAL A 880 -10.15 17.99 -4.23
C VAL A 880 -10.26 16.53 -4.68
N ARG A 881 -11.34 16.20 -5.38
CA ARG A 881 -11.63 14.88 -5.96
C ARG A 881 -11.43 14.84 -7.47
N LEU A 882 -11.02 13.68 -7.97
CA LEU A 882 -10.75 13.35 -9.38
C LEU A 882 -11.94 13.65 -10.31
N MET A 883 -13.16 13.43 -9.81
CA MET A 883 -14.42 13.63 -10.54
C MET A 883 -15.51 14.12 -9.60
N ASN A 884 -16.55 14.77 -10.14
CA ASN A 884 -17.64 15.36 -9.35
C ASN A 884 -18.66 14.32 -8.82
N GLN A 885 -18.55 13.07 -9.25
CA GLN A 885 -19.34 11.91 -8.81
C GLN A 885 -18.60 10.62 -9.18
N PRO A 886 -18.84 9.49 -8.48
CA PRO A 886 -18.21 8.22 -8.80
C PRO A 886 -18.70 7.67 -10.14
N ALA A 887 -17.89 6.79 -10.76
CA ALA A 887 -18.33 5.97 -11.88
C ALA A 887 -19.54 5.11 -11.48
N THR A 888 -20.46 4.86 -12.42
CA THR A 888 -21.66 4.06 -12.14
C THR A 888 -21.30 2.60 -11.93
N TYR A 889 -21.55 2.07 -10.74
CA TYR A 889 -21.41 0.65 -10.41
C TYR A 889 -22.70 -0.11 -10.69
N ARG A 890 -22.57 -1.30 -11.28
CA ARG A 890 -23.68 -2.21 -11.61
C ARG A 890 -23.21 -3.64 -11.38
N GLY A 891 -23.10 -4.08 -10.13
CA GLY A 891 -22.62 -5.44 -9.76
C GLY A 891 -21.32 -5.83 -10.46
N GLY A 892 -20.40 -4.88 -10.62
CA GLY A 892 -19.09 -5.10 -11.24
C GLY A 892 -19.04 -5.33 -12.75
N VAL A 893 -20.09 -4.99 -13.51
CA VAL A 893 -20.12 -5.12 -14.97
C VAL A 893 -19.74 -3.80 -15.63
N SER A 894 -18.61 -3.79 -16.35
CA SER A 894 -18.08 -2.64 -17.09
C SER A 894 -18.88 -2.30 -18.36
N THR A 895 -18.92 -1.01 -18.69
CA THR A 895 -19.57 -0.45 -19.88
C THR A 895 -18.72 0.59 -20.62
N ASN A 896 -17.96 1.44 -19.91
CA ASN A 896 -17.05 2.43 -20.49
C ASN A 896 -15.61 2.21 -20.01
N PHE A 897 -15.45 1.99 -18.70
CA PHE A 897 -14.18 1.81 -18.03
C PHE A 897 -14.09 0.44 -17.35
N LYS A 898 -12.88 -0.13 -17.26
CA LYS A 898 -12.63 -1.41 -16.60
C LYS A 898 -12.78 -1.29 -15.08
N ARG A 899 -11.68 -0.98 -14.37
CA ARG A 899 -11.62 -1.13 -12.91
C ARG A 899 -12.52 -0.16 -12.14
N ALA A 900 -12.75 1.05 -12.64
CA ALA A 900 -13.66 2.02 -12.02
C ALA A 900 -15.12 1.53 -11.92
N GLU A 901 -15.56 0.65 -12.84
CA GLU A 901 -16.89 0.03 -12.84
C GLU A 901 -16.90 -1.38 -12.19
N GLN A 902 -15.72 -1.98 -11.98
CA GLN A 902 -15.54 -3.32 -11.37
C GLN A 902 -15.26 -3.29 -9.86
N ALA A 903 -14.61 -2.24 -9.33
CA ALA A 903 -14.24 -2.17 -7.92
C ALA A 903 -15.50 -2.11 -7.03
N ALA A 904 -15.68 -3.13 -6.19
CA ALA A 904 -16.82 -3.25 -5.30
C ALA A 904 -16.60 -2.50 -3.97
N ASN A 905 -15.34 -2.41 -3.53
CA ASN A 905 -14.89 -1.50 -2.47
C ASN A 905 -14.90 -0.04 -2.96
N PHE A 906 -15.30 0.90 -2.09
CA PHE A 906 -15.20 2.34 -2.35
C PHE A 906 -13.92 2.89 -1.72
N GLY A 907 -12.80 2.75 -2.43
CA GLY A 907 -11.54 3.35 -2.00
C GLY A 907 -10.45 3.33 -3.06
N ARG A 908 -9.24 3.74 -2.69
CA ARG A 908 -8.16 4.10 -3.63
C ARG A 908 -8.63 5.17 -4.64
N GLU A 909 -8.31 5.02 -5.93
CA GLU A 909 -8.72 5.96 -6.98
C GLU A 909 -10.26 6.04 -7.09
N ILE A 910 -10.98 4.96 -6.75
CA ILE A 910 -12.45 4.90 -6.78
C ILE A 910 -13.11 5.76 -5.69
N GLY A 911 -12.41 6.03 -4.57
CA GLY A 911 -12.84 7.01 -3.56
C GLY A 911 -12.77 8.47 -4.04
N LEU A 912 -12.20 8.68 -5.23
CA LEU A 912 -12.00 9.93 -5.96
C LEU A 912 -11.07 10.96 -5.30
N GLN A 913 -10.80 10.91 -3.99
CA GLN A 913 -9.69 11.65 -3.41
C GLN A 913 -8.47 10.73 -3.44
N TYR A 914 -7.69 10.80 -4.53
CA TYR A 914 -6.37 10.19 -4.58
C TYR A 914 -5.33 11.27 -4.35
N VAL A 915 -4.57 11.14 -3.26
CA VAL A 915 -3.76 12.22 -2.65
C VAL A 915 -2.69 12.74 -3.61
N HIS A 916 -2.17 11.90 -4.50
CA HIS A 916 -1.26 12.34 -5.56
C HIS A 916 -1.90 13.39 -6.49
N ALA A 917 -3.16 13.23 -6.90
CA ALA A 917 -3.84 14.21 -7.74
C ALA A 917 -4.17 15.49 -6.97
N HIS A 918 -4.42 15.38 -5.65
CA HIS A 918 -4.52 16.53 -4.77
C HIS A 918 -3.20 17.33 -4.71
N ILE A 919 -2.05 16.66 -4.67
CA ILE A 919 -0.74 17.34 -4.70
C ILE A 919 -0.52 18.06 -6.04
N ARG A 920 -1.02 17.53 -7.17
CA ARG A 920 -1.02 18.24 -8.46
C ARG A 920 -1.98 19.43 -8.50
N TYR A 921 -3.02 19.45 -7.67
CA TYR A 921 -3.81 20.66 -7.46
C TYR A 921 -3.01 21.73 -6.70
N VAL A 922 -2.19 21.39 -5.70
CA VAL A 922 -1.26 22.34 -5.06
C VAL A 922 -0.32 22.97 -6.10
N GLU A 923 0.24 22.17 -7.02
CA GLU A 923 1.09 22.63 -8.13
C GLU A 923 0.37 23.68 -9.01
N ALA A 924 -0.89 23.43 -9.35
CA ALA A 924 -1.72 24.37 -10.10
C ALA A 924 -2.05 25.64 -9.30
N MET A 925 -2.41 25.53 -8.02
CA MET A 925 -2.72 26.71 -7.18
C MET A 925 -1.50 27.60 -6.96
N ALA A 926 -0.31 27.02 -6.81
CA ALA A 926 0.96 27.75 -6.77
C ALA A 926 1.26 28.48 -8.10
N LYS A 927 0.91 27.84 -9.24
CA LYS A 927 1.08 28.43 -10.56
C LYS A 927 0.18 29.66 -10.76
N LEU A 928 -1.08 29.59 -10.31
CA LEU A 928 -2.05 30.70 -10.37
C LEU A 928 -1.79 31.79 -9.31
N GLY A 929 -1.25 31.41 -8.14
CA GLY A 929 -0.99 32.33 -7.01
C GLY A 929 -2.08 32.37 -5.95
N HIS A 930 -2.90 31.32 -5.83
CA HIS A 930 -3.90 31.22 -4.76
C HIS A 930 -3.22 30.84 -3.43
N VAL A 931 -2.64 31.85 -2.77
CA VAL A 931 -1.82 31.71 -1.55
C VAL A 931 -2.50 30.97 -0.40
N ASP A 932 -3.81 31.14 -0.21
CA ASP A 932 -4.54 30.47 0.86
C ASP A 932 -4.73 28.97 0.55
N GLU A 933 -4.99 28.63 -0.72
CA GLU A 933 -5.23 27.25 -1.15
C GLU A 933 -3.97 26.39 -1.08
N THR A 934 -2.78 26.93 -1.41
CA THR A 934 -1.53 26.14 -1.44
C THR A 934 -1.18 25.58 -0.06
N TRP A 935 -1.18 26.43 0.97
CA TRP A 935 -0.87 26.03 2.33
C TRP A 935 -1.99 25.19 2.95
N GLN A 936 -3.25 25.56 2.73
CA GLN A 936 -4.39 24.78 3.22
C GLN A 936 -4.42 23.36 2.63
N ALA A 937 -4.20 23.22 1.32
CA ALA A 937 -4.22 21.94 0.62
C ALA A 937 -3.12 20.99 1.14
N LEU A 938 -1.88 21.47 1.32
CA LEU A 938 -0.81 20.67 1.94
C LEU A 938 -1.18 20.17 3.35
N ASN A 939 -1.82 21.02 4.16
CA ASN A 939 -2.26 20.67 5.52
C ASN A 939 -3.45 19.69 5.56
N ILE A 940 -4.39 19.78 4.60
CA ILE A 940 -5.54 18.86 4.50
C ILE A 940 -5.08 17.40 4.28
N ILE A 941 -3.94 17.19 3.62
CA ILE A 941 -3.35 15.86 3.41
C ILE A 941 -2.16 15.55 4.35
N ASN A 942 -1.96 16.35 5.39
CA ASN A 942 -0.99 16.07 6.44
C ASN A 942 -1.61 15.08 7.46
N PRO A 943 -1.06 13.86 7.63
CA PRO A 943 -1.62 12.86 8.54
C PRO A 943 -1.42 13.22 10.03
N ILE A 944 -0.54 14.17 10.37
CA ILE A 944 -0.28 14.60 11.74
C ILE A 944 -1.49 15.37 12.27
N GLN A 945 -2.06 14.88 13.38
CA GLN A 945 -3.24 15.47 14.02
C GLN A 945 -4.38 15.79 13.02
N ILE A 946 -4.59 14.93 12.01
CA ILE A 946 -5.47 15.17 10.83
C ILE A 946 -6.82 15.85 11.12
N LYS A 947 -7.45 15.57 12.28
CA LYS A 947 -8.71 16.19 12.74
C LYS A 947 -8.61 17.70 13.04
N ILE A 948 -7.41 18.30 13.07
CA ILE A 948 -7.21 19.75 13.10
C ILE A 948 -7.69 20.37 11.79
N HIS A 949 -7.30 19.81 10.65
CA HIS A 949 -7.63 20.34 9.33
C HIS A 949 -8.89 19.71 8.72
N VAL A 950 -9.10 18.40 8.91
CA VAL A 950 -10.21 17.63 8.32
C VAL A 950 -11.11 17.06 9.42
N LYS A 951 -12.18 17.77 9.79
CA LYS A 951 -13.01 17.45 10.98
C LYS A 951 -13.70 16.09 10.92
N ASN A 952 -14.06 15.64 9.73
CA ASN A 952 -14.69 14.34 9.46
C ASN A 952 -13.68 13.23 9.10
N ALA A 953 -12.37 13.47 9.21
CA ALA A 953 -11.39 12.41 8.96
C ALA A 953 -11.38 11.38 10.09
N GLU A 954 -11.40 10.10 9.73
CA GLU A 954 -10.99 9.03 10.63
C GLU A 954 -9.48 9.08 10.89
N ILE A 955 -9.12 8.68 12.12
CA ILE A 955 -7.74 8.63 12.60
C ILE A 955 -6.90 7.67 11.74
N ARG A 956 -5.61 7.98 11.63
CA ARG A 956 -4.64 7.23 10.83
C ARG A 956 -3.24 7.33 11.43
N GLN A 957 -2.32 6.52 10.91
CA GLN A 957 -0.92 6.57 11.26
C GLN A 957 -0.33 7.93 10.88
N ALA A 958 0.27 8.65 11.83
CA ALA A 958 0.62 10.07 11.64
C ALA A 958 1.99 10.30 10.96
N ASN A 959 2.80 9.26 10.79
CA ASN A 959 4.15 9.33 10.21
C ASN A 959 4.29 8.63 8.84
N ALA A 960 3.18 8.24 8.22
CA ALA A 960 3.16 7.54 6.94
C ALA A 960 2.25 8.26 5.94
N TYR A 961 2.68 8.34 4.69
CA TYR A 961 1.83 8.81 3.60
C TYR A 961 0.65 7.85 3.40
N PHE A 962 -0.54 8.40 3.13
CA PHE A 962 -1.75 7.67 2.74
C PHE A 962 -2.14 8.01 1.30
N SER A 963 -2.47 7.01 0.48
CA SER A 963 -2.68 7.20 -0.96
C SER A 963 -4.04 7.81 -1.35
N SER A 964 -5.08 7.59 -0.53
CA SER A 964 -6.44 8.07 -0.78
C SER A 964 -7.16 8.53 0.49
N SER A 965 -8.18 9.38 0.31
CA SER A 965 -9.13 9.77 1.35
C SER A 965 -10.54 9.31 0.95
N ASP A 966 -10.91 8.17 1.51
CA ASP A 966 -12.06 7.38 1.05
C ASP A 966 -13.25 7.59 1.99
N GLY A 967 -14.42 7.93 1.45
CA GLY A 967 -15.64 8.06 2.28
C GLY A 967 -16.01 6.73 2.93
N ASP A 968 -16.40 6.73 4.21
CA ASP A 968 -16.81 5.51 4.96
C ASP A 968 -18.22 5.03 4.55
N PHE A 969 -18.40 4.79 3.25
CA PHE A 969 -19.53 4.07 2.68
C PHE A 969 -19.22 2.58 2.68
N LYS A 970 -20.22 1.75 3.01
CA LYS A 970 -20.05 0.28 3.06
C LYS A 970 -20.16 -0.37 1.67
N THR A 971 -20.77 0.32 0.70
CA THR A 971 -20.94 -0.18 -0.67
C THR A 971 -20.84 0.94 -1.72
N ARG A 972 -20.57 0.57 -2.99
CA ARG A 972 -20.65 1.48 -4.14
C ARG A 972 -22.03 2.10 -4.36
N TYR A 973 -23.10 1.37 -4.03
CA TYR A 973 -24.47 1.86 -4.16
C TYR A 973 -24.74 3.02 -3.18
N GLU A 974 -24.35 2.85 -1.92
CA GLU A 974 -24.41 3.90 -0.90
C GLU A 974 -23.56 5.12 -1.30
N ALA A 975 -22.33 4.89 -1.77
CA ALA A 975 -21.45 5.95 -2.24
C ALA A 975 -22.03 6.76 -3.41
N GLN A 976 -22.77 6.12 -4.32
CA GLN A 976 -23.50 6.80 -5.40
C GLN A 976 -24.68 7.61 -4.89
N ASP A 977 -25.55 7.00 -4.09
CA ASP A 977 -26.80 7.63 -3.63
C ASP A 977 -26.55 8.76 -2.63
N HIS A 978 -25.41 8.73 -1.91
CA HIS A 978 -25.11 9.63 -0.79
C HIS A 978 -23.82 10.44 -0.96
N PHE A 979 -23.23 10.49 -2.17
CA PHE A 979 -21.99 11.24 -2.45
C PHE A 979 -22.01 12.71 -1.99
N ASN A 980 -23.17 13.38 -2.08
CA ASN A 980 -23.32 14.76 -1.61
C ASN A 980 -23.12 14.93 -0.08
N GLN A 981 -23.34 13.88 0.71
CA GLN A 981 -23.11 13.91 2.16
C GLN A 981 -21.61 13.95 2.50
N LEU A 982 -20.77 13.33 1.67
CA LEU A 982 -19.31 13.41 1.75
C LEU A 982 -18.84 14.86 1.52
N LYS A 983 -19.46 15.56 0.56
CA LYS A 983 -19.18 16.98 0.28
C LYS A 983 -19.60 17.91 1.42
N ALA A 984 -20.71 17.58 2.08
CA ALA A 984 -21.17 18.29 3.28
C ALA A 984 -20.34 17.96 4.54
N GLY A 985 -19.38 17.03 4.48
CA GLY A 985 -18.61 16.58 5.65
C GLY A 985 -19.41 15.78 6.67
N HIS A 986 -20.58 15.24 6.29
CA HIS A 986 -21.44 14.44 7.16
C HIS A 986 -21.04 12.96 7.21
N VAL A 987 -20.24 12.49 6.24
CA VAL A 987 -19.69 11.12 6.18
C VAL A 987 -18.22 11.17 6.60
N GLY A 988 -17.77 10.18 7.38
CA GLY A 988 -16.37 10.05 7.77
C GLY A 988 -15.46 9.75 6.57
N VAL A 989 -14.18 10.10 6.64
CA VAL A 989 -13.19 9.75 5.59
C VAL A 989 -11.98 9.00 6.13
N LYS A 990 -11.66 7.87 5.51
CA LYS A 990 -10.61 6.92 5.90
C LYS A 990 -9.34 7.12 5.07
N GLY A 991 -8.20 6.71 5.63
CA GLY A 991 -6.93 6.69 4.91
C GLY A 991 -6.76 5.43 4.06
N GLY A 992 -6.30 5.59 2.82
CA GLY A 992 -5.93 4.52 1.91
C GLY A 992 -4.63 3.77 2.26
N TRP A 993 -4.06 3.11 1.26
CA TRP A 993 -2.80 2.37 1.36
C TRP A 993 -1.60 3.27 1.66
N ARG A 994 -0.54 2.71 2.24
CA ARG A 994 0.50 3.50 2.90
C ARG A 994 1.92 3.31 2.36
N ILE A 995 2.72 4.37 2.54
CA ILE A 995 4.13 4.51 2.18
C ILE A 995 4.41 4.48 0.66
N TYR A 996 4.02 3.42 -0.03
CA TYR A 996 4.39 3.20 -1.44
C TYR A 996 3.59 4.08 -2.40
N SER A 997 4.18 5.20 -2.81
CA SER A 997 3.65 6.10 -3.83
C SER A 997 4.71 7.09 -4.30
N SER A 998 4.47 7.72 -5.45
CA SER A 998 5.16 8.97 -5.80
C SER A 998 4.80 10.13 -4.87
N GLY A 999 3.65 10.06 -4.20
CA GLY A 999 3.06 11.10 -3.35
C GLY A 999 4.02 11.81 -2.38
N PRO A 1000 4.79 11.10 -1.53
CA PRO A 1000 5.74 11.72 -0.61
C PRO A 1000 6.78 12.60 -1.32
N GLY A 1001 7.32 12.13 -2.44
CA GLY A 1001 8.33 12.86 -3.21
C GLY A 1001 7.76 14.11 -3.89
N ILE A 1002 6.58 13.99 -4.52
CA ILE A 1002 5.92 15.14 -5.14
C ILE A 1002 5.39 16.14 -4.10
N TYR A 1003 4.96 15.70 -2.91
CA TYR A 1003 4.58 16.59 -1.81
C TYR A 1003 5.75 17.49 -1.40
N MET A 1004 6.93 16.90 -1.21
CA MET A 1004 8.16 17.64 -0.90
C MET A 1004 8.55 18.60 -2.02
N ASN A 1005 8.39 18.21 -3.29
CA ASN A 1005 8.59 19.12 -4.40
C ASN A 1005 7.62 20.32 -4.37
N GLN A 1006 6.33 20.12 -4.07
CA GLN A 1006 5.39 21.24 -3.96
C GLN A 1006 5.75 22.16 -2.80
N LEU A 1007 5.99 21.60 -1.61
CA LEU A 1007 6.37 22.36 -0.41
C LEU A 1007 7.60 23.24 -0.67
N LEU A 1008 8.71 22.65 -1.16
CA LEU A 1008 9.98 23.36 -1.33
C LEU A 1008 9.99 24.27 -2.58
N SER A 1009 9.63 23.74 -3.75
CA SER A 1009 9.85 24.40 -5.04
C SER A 1009 8.76 25.41 -5.41
N ASN A 1010 7.52 25.18 -4.97
CA ASN A 1010 6.33 25.87 -5.50
C ASN A 1010 5.53 26.63 -4.44
N VAL A 1011 5.55 26.21 -3.18
CA VAL A 1011 4.86 26.90 -2.07
C VAL A 1011 5.82 27.80 -1.30
N LEU A 1012 6.94 27.27 -0.80
CA LEU A 1012 8.07 28.08 -0.29
C LEU A 1012 8.86 28.76 -1.43
N GLY A 1013 8.72 28.25 -2.65
CA GLY A 1013 9.15 28.95 -3.87
C GLY A 1013 10.64 28.90 -4.18
N ILE A 1014 11.39 27.91 -3.67
CA ILE A 1014 12.86 27.86 -3.74
C ILE A 1014 13.33 26.95 -4.88
N ARG A 1015 13.90 27.51 -5.98
CA ARG A 1015 14.33 26.72 -7.17
C ARG A 1015 15.73 27.12 -7.67
N GLU A 1016 16.77 26.27 -7.52
CA GLU A 1016 18.21 26.65 -7.61
C GLU A 1016 18.97 26.38 -8.96
N ASP A 1017 18.33 25.87 -10.03
CA ASP A 1017 18.98 25.40 -11.30
C ASP A 1017 20.50 25.07 -11.28
N LYS A 1018 21.34 25.83 -12.00
CA LYS A 1018 22.82 25.83 -12.06
C LYS A 1018 23.40 27.26 -12.09
N GLU A 1019 22.68 28.20 -12.69
CA GLU A 1019 23.10 29.58 -12.92
C GLU A 1019 22.26 30.59 -12.12
N GLN A 1020 21.00 30.24 -11.82
CA GLN A 1020 19.99 31.12 -11.25
C GLN A 1020 19.27 30.46 -10.06
N LEU A 1021 18.96 31.26 -9.04
CA LEU A 1021 18.02 30.92 -7.99
C LEU A 1021 16.74 31.71 -8.23
N VAL A 1022 15.60 31.01 -8.32
CA VAL A 1022 14.27 31.61 -8.31
C VAL A 1022 13.71 31.55 -6.90
N LEU A 1023 13.14 32.68 -6.46
CA LEU A 1023 12.45 32.89 -5.20
C LEU A 1023 11.03 33.37 -5.51
N ASP A 1024 10.07 32.46 -5.39
CA ASP A 1024 8.68 32.61 -5.82
C ASP A 1024 7.70 32.07 -4.75
N PRO A 1025 7.71 32.60 -3.51
CA PRO A 1025 6.87 32.10 -2.43
C PRO A 1025 5.38 32.36 -2.71
N ILE A 1026 4.55 31.34 -2.50
CA ILE A 1026 3.09 31.39 -2.62
C ILE A 1026 2.50 30.96 -1.27
N LEU A 1027 2.65 31.86 -0.30
CA LEU A 1027 2.32 31.69 1.12
C LEU A 1027 1.22 32.68 1.54
N PRO A 1028 0.26 32.27 2.39
CA PRO A 1028 -0.77 33.15 2.92
C PRO A 1028 -0.18 34.18 3.89
N ILE A 1029 -0.80 35.35 3.99
CA ILE A 1029 -0.32 36.50 4.77
C ILE A 1029 -0.15 36.23 6.28
N GLU A 1030 -0.80 35.19 6.79
CA GLU A 1030 -0.65 34.70 8.17
C GLU A 1030 0.73 34.07 8.47
N LEU A 1031 1.52 33.76 7.43
CA LEU A 1031 2.91 33.29 7.54
C LEU A 1031 3.94 34.42 7.33
N ASP A 1032 3.55 35.69 7.50
CA ASP A 1032 4.49 36.82 7.48
C ASP A 1032 5.48 36.71 8.66
N GLY A 1033 6.79 36.74 8.35
CA GLY A 1033 7.84 36.45 9.30
C GLY A 1033 8.18 34.97 9.46
N LEU A 1034 7.67 34.08 8.58
CA LEU A 1034 8.13 32.69 8.51
C LEU A 1034 9.65 32.64 8.30
N GLU A 1035 10.33 31.88 9.14
CA GLU A 1035 11.75 31.57 9.02
C GLU A 1035 11.95 30.15 8.47
N MET A 1036 12.89 29.98 7.55
CA MET A 1036 13.29 28.70 6.98
C MET A 1036 14.81 28.56 7.04
N ILE A 1037 15.27 27.65 7.90
CA ILE A 1037 16.67 27.21 7.95
C ILE A 1037 16.87 26.23 6.80
N TYR A 1038 17.86 26.50 5.95
CA TYR A 1038 18.14 25.71 4.75
C TYR A 1038 19.61 25.83 4.31
N GLN A 1039 19.96 25.18 3.19
CA GLN A 1039 21.20 25.44 2.46
C GLN A 1039 20.88 25.89 1.03
N LEU A 1040 21.47 27.03 0.63
CA LEU A 1040 21.45 27.52 -0.74
C LEU A 1040 22.88 27.60 -1.27
N ALA A 1041 23.10 27.15 -2.50
CA ALA A 1041 24.40 27.17 -3.17
C ALA A 1041 25.55 26.51 -2.35
N GLY A 1042 25.21 25.55 -1.48
CA GLY A 1042 26.14 24.88 -0.55
C GLY A 1042 26.52 25.69 0.69
N LYS A 1043 25.70 26.67 1.10
CA LYS A 1043 25.88 27.50 2.29
C LYS A 1043 24.62 27.51 3.15
N ALA A 1044 24.79 27.38 4.47
CA ALA A 1044 23.69 27.54 5.42
C ALA A 1044 23.15 28.98 5.39
N VAL A 1045 21.82 29.08 5.36
CA VAL A 1045 21.05 30.33 5.33
C VAL A 1045 19.85 30.22 6.29
N ASN A 1046 19.47 31.34 6.88
CA ASN A 1046 18.13 31.55 7.41
C ASN A 1046 17.36 32.43 6.42
N ILE A 1047 16.28 31.91 5.86
CA ILE A 1047 15.43 32.60 4.90
C ILE A 1047 14.23 33.16 5.66
N ILE A 1048 13.96 34.47 5.55
CA ILE A 1048 12.83 35.12 6.20
C ILE A 1048 11.88 35.65 5.13
N PHE A 1049 10.62 35.24 5.18
CA PHE A 1049 9.57 35.65 4.25
C PHE A 1049 8.82 36.88 4.81
N HIS A 1050 8.85 37.99 4.08
CA HIS A 1050 8.19 39.26 4.41
C HIS A 1050 7.06 39.50 3.39
N LEU A 1051 5.84 39.11 3.76
CA LEU A 1051 4.69 38.97 2.87
C LEU A 1051 3.84 40.26 2.80
N GLY A 1052 3.22 40.51 1.65
CA GLY A 1052 2.34 41.68 1.44
C GLY A 1052 3.09 42.97 1.05
N SER A 1053 4.33 42.83 0.58
CA SER A 1053 5.20 43.94 0.19
C SER A 1053 4.86 44.47 -1.21
N GLN A 1054 4.56 45.78 -1.33
CA GLN A 1054 4.23 46.39 -2.65
C GLN A 1054 5.35 46.33 -3.70
N LYS A 1055 6.60 46.09 -3.29
CA LYS A 1055 7.75 45.91 -4.16
C LYS A 1055 8.47 44.64 -3.74
N GLY A 1056 8.55 43.67 -4.66
CA GLY A 1056 9.41 42.51 -4.49
C GLY A 1056 10.89 42.90 -4.47
N THR A 1057 11.61 42.48 -3.43
CA THR A 1057 13.06 42.75 -3.21
C THR A 1057 13.67 41.58 -2.45
N ILE A 1058 14.91 41.22 -2.78
CA ILE A 1058 15.71 40.23 -2.05
C ILE A 1058 16.88 40.93 -1.36
N LEU A 1059 17.05 40.74 -0.05
CA LEU A 1059 18.26 41.16 0.67
C LEU A 1059 19.06 39.92 1.09
N VAL A 1060 20.38 39.93 0.89
CA VAL A 1060 21.29 38.97 1.52
C VAL A 1060 22.13 39.72 2.53
N ASN A 1061 22.08 39.31 3.80
CA ASN A 1061 22.83 39.95 4.88
C ASN A 1061 22.63 41.48 4.94
N GLY A 1062 21.41 41.94 4.64
CA GLY A 1062 21.02 43.36 4.56
C GLY A 1062 21.41 44.10 3.28
N GLN A 1063 21.91 43.43 2.25
CA GLN A 1063 22.30 44.03 0.95
C GLN A 1063 21.35 43.59 -0.17
N GLU A 1064 20.76 44.54 -0.89
CA GLU A 1064 19.80 44.25 -1.99
C GLU A 1064 20.52 43.62 -3.20
N LEU A 1065 20.02 42.46 -3.65
CA LEU A 1065 20.50 41.79 -4.87
C LEU A 1065 19.85 42.38 -6.13
N ALA A 1066 20.55 42.29 -7.26
CA ALA A 1066 19.92 42.49 -8.56
C ALA A 1066 18.95 41.35 -8.86
N THR A 1067 17.68 41.68 -9.10
CA THR A 1067 16.63 40.71 -9.44
C THR A 1067 16.03 41.01 -10.81
N ILE A 1068 15.72 39.96 -11.58
CA ILE A 1068 14.71 40.03 -12.66
C ILE A 1068 13.47 39.23 -12.23
N ARG A 1069 12.38 39.27 -13.00
CA ARG A 1069 11.22 38.41 -12.78
C ARG A 1069 11.13 37.32 -13.82
N GLU A 1070 10.76 36.11 -13.38
CA GLU A 1070 10.39 35.04 -14.31
C GLU A 1070 9.04 35.36 -14.99
N PRO A 1071 8.78 34.85 -16.20
CA PRO A 1071 7.46 34.93 -16.81
C PRO A 1071 6.48 33.98 -16.11
N ASN A 1072 5.27 34.47 -15.86
CA ASN A 1072 4.09 33.67 -15.49
C ASN A 1072 2.88 34.33 -16.18
N PRO A 1073 2.00 33.57 -16.88
CA PRO A 1073 0.88 34.15 -17.61
C PRO A 1073 -0.30 34.56 -16.73
N TYR A 1074 -0.40 34.02 -15.50
CA TYR A 1074 -1.57 34.19 -14.62
C TYR A 1074 -1.35 35.26 -13.55
N ARG A 1075 -0.10 35.47 -13.14
CA ARG A 1075 0.29 36.38 -12.05
C ARG A 1075 1.65 37.02 -12.29
N GLN A 1076 2.06 37.91 -11.39
CA GLN A 1076 3.46 38.32 -11.33
C GLN A 1076 4.34 37.13 -10.90
N GLY A 1077 5.34 36.79 -11.71
CA GLY A 1077 6.31 35.73 -11.42
C GLY A 1077 7.34 36.14 -10.36
N GLY A 1078 7.99 35.14 -9.75
CA GLY A 1078 8.98 35.29 -8.70
C GLY A 1078 10.25 36.02 -9.13
N LEU A 1079 11.11 36.27 -8.13
CA LEU A 1079 12.37 36.99 -8.28
C LEU A 1079 13.51 36.02 -8.60
N VAL A 1080 14.27 36.34 -9.64
CA VAL A 1080 15.40 35.53 -10.12
C VAL A 1080 16.71 36.26 -9.81
N VAL A 1081 17.63 35.59 -9.13
CA VAL A 1081 18.98 36.08 -8.80
C VAL A 1081 20.05 35.16 -9.36
N SER A 1082 21.24 35.68 -9.70
CA SER A 1082 22.34 34.83 -10.14
C SER A 1082 22.98 34.07 -8.96
N ILE A 1083 23.20 32.76 -9.13
CA ILE A 1083 23.95 31.93 -8.18
C ILE A 1083 25.38 32.45 -7.98
N ALA A 1084 26.00 32.97 -9.05
CA ALA A 1084 27.35 33.53 -8.98
C ALA A 1084 27.38 34.81 -8.13
N GLU A 1085 26.38 35.68 -8.26
CA GLU A 1085 26.21 36.88 -7.46
C GLU A 1085 25.89 36.54 -6.00
N LEU A 1086 24.87 35.72 -5.75
CA LEU A 1086 24.45 35.24 -4.43
C LEU A 1086 25.64 34.72 -3.60
N LYS A 1087 26.50 33.88 -4.20
CA LYS A 1087 27.70 33.33 -3.54
C LYS A 1087 28.70 34.39 -3.04
N THR A 1088 28.70 35.61 -3.59
CA THR A 1088 29.56 36.71 -3.08
C THR A 1088 29.04 37.31 -1.78
N TYR A 1089 27.73 37.29 -1.55
CA TYR A 1089 27.08 37.80 -0.34
C TYR A 1089 26.99 36.75 0.78
N LEU A 1090 26.98 35.44 0.44
CA LEU A 1090 26.96 34.31 1.38
C LEU A 1090 28.33 34.01 2.03
N HIS A 1091 28.94 35.03 2.64
CA HIS A 1091 30.26 34.98 3.27
C HIS A 1091 30.23 35.04 4.81
N GLN A 1092 29.07 35.17 5.44
CA GLN A 1092 28.95 35.25 6.90
C GLN A 1092 28.91 33.86 7.54
N LYS A 1093 29.14 33.80 8.86
CA LYS A 1093 29.07 32.57 9.67
C LYS A 1093 27.64 32.02 9.72
N GLU A 1094 26.69 32.93 9.86
CA GLU A 1094 25.25 32.72 9.77
C GLU A 1094 24.78 33.72 8.70
N ASN A 1095 24.19 33.25 7.60
CA ASN A 1095 23.71 34.12 6.52
C ASN A 1095 22.19 34.29 6.64
N GLN A 1096 21.70 35.49 6.39
CA GLN A 1096 20.28 35.80 6.32
C GLN A 1096 19.88 36.16 4.88
N LEU A 1097 18.73 35.67 4.44
CA LEU A 1097 18.10 36.00 3.16
C LEU A 1097 16.68 36.51 3.44
N ASP A 1098 16.44 37.80 3.26
CA ASP A 1098 15.11 38.40 3.41
C ASP A 1098 14.41 38.48 2.05
N ILE A 1099 13.23 37.86 1.95
CA ILE A 1099 12.40 37.81 0.75
C ILE A 1099 11.18 38.70 0.97
N TYR A 1100 11.18 39.90 0.38
CA TYR A 1100 10.02 40.78 0.36
C TYR A 1100 9.19 40.47 -0.89
N CYS A 1101 7.90 40.17 -0.73
CA CYS A 1101 7.01 39.75 -1.82
C CYS A 1101 5.54 40.16 -1.61
#